data_AF-A0A9R0IYP5-F1
#
_entry.id   AF-A0A9R0IYP5-F1
#
_cell.length_a   1.000
_cell.length_b   1.000
_cell.length_c   1.000
_cell.angle_alpha   90.00
_cell.angle_beta   90.00
_cell.angle_gamma   90.00
#
_symmetry.space_group_name_H-M   'P 1'
#
loop_
_entity.id
_entity.type
_entity.pdbx_description
1 polymer ?
#
loop_
_entity_poly.entity_id
_entity_poly.type
_entity_poly.pdbx_seq_one_letter_code
_entity_poly.pdbx_strand_id
1 'polypeptide(L)'
;MVGETQNAFVPGRMMIDNCYIAHETINSVKKRKKGGRFEAVLKVDLSKAYDRVRWDFIIGILTKMEFPQLWIQWITKCISTVSYAILVNGEPTAQIKPGTGLRQGDPLSPYLFILLMEVLSKKIMKLESQGILQGIKVSRNAPTISHLFFADDAIFCFKATPPSCRAIRGCIEDFCSISGEMINFDKSTVLFSPNTPRRFIRILRSPLGVRVKDEVGNYLGCPMDVDGRSSAKFQSIVDRINEKIGSWKFARTSQPGKLLLINSILVAMASHILSIYSCPSLIAKKINSNLLKFWWATSSSRKPIYWRKKELLYHHKGEGGVGIKEIGTLNLALLARQSWRMYSNPRLLASKLFKGKYGGDPISLGYRDTTPRSCSWAARSLIKASNSLKDGVRTRIGNGETTRITQDTWVGNSKLKMKNTSSNDVRQLTTVAHLMTTERRWNAPLIWRCFQEQEAKLIMATHIPSDCVQDTYQWEYTKNGKYTFKSGYWHIQSKTNAPPLGTDKFWANMWRSSLLPRWKHFIWKLIHRALPTKTNLCKRGIDIEVTCPFCKGQTETDLHIFRLCPTAQMVWRASPLGIVSESQAMVPMQTWLRNFLNLFFNQDGKDDSRAVQLTATLWAIWLHRNDIIFRGVSVNPNRILEVAQSHVHSWKEAQEAKLMQQQHLNWKQPGEINLTKISMWKVGKCSNLGFFSILVDAAWNRKKNSKQKQWEAAVAWAEDDNQTISCSGAKRIFAQDALQAECYAILEGIRVASGLARNVILKTDCKVAVEAIRNENQAHSHIATIISDIRKEATMLDFFVCLKVSRNAVIKAHNLAQQERKGLGL
;
A
#
# COMPACT_ATOMS: atom_id res chain seq x y z
N MET A 1 -26.57 1.05 10.09
CA MET A 1 -27.29 -0.08 9.48
C MET A 1 -26.63 -1.42 9.82
N VAL A 2 -25.35 -1.65 9.47
CA VAL A 2 -24.67 -2.94 9.71
C VAL A 2 -23.66 -2.87 10.88
N GLY A 3 -23.77 -3.81 11.82
CA GLY A 3 -22.97 -3.89 13.06
C GLY A 3 -21.48 -4.14 12.83
N GLU A 4 -20.65 -3.85 13.84
CA GLU A 4 -19.17 -3.92 13.73
C GLU A 4 -18.60 -5.35 13.55
N THR A 5 -19.41 -6.38 13.75
CA THR A 5 -19.06 -7.81 13.67
C THR A 5 -19.24 -8.42 12.28
N GLN A 6 -19.81 -7.68 11.32
CA GLN A 6 -19.92 -8.06 9.91
C GLN A 6 -18.82 -7.38 9.08
N ASN A 7 -17.92 -8.18 8.51
CA ASN A 7 -16.74 -7.64 7.81
C ASN A 7 -16.77 -7.86 6.29
N ALA A 8 -17.72 -8.64 5.76
CA ALA A 8 -17.87 -8.83 4.32
C ALA A 8 -18.67 -7.69 3.69
N PHE A 9 -18.27 -7.28 2.48
CA PHE A 9 -18.99 -6.32 1.62
C PHE A 9 -19.28 -4.93 2.23
N VAL A 10 -18.65 -4.59 3.36
CA VAL A 10 -18.76 -3.27 4.00
C VAL A 10 -17.52 -2.42 3.67
N PRO A 11 -17.67 -1.20 3.09
CA PRO A 11 -16.55 -0.32 2.79
C PRO A 11 -15.67 -0.05 4.02
N GLY A 12 -14.35 -0.10 3.82
CA GLY A 12 -13.37 0.13 4.88
C GLY A 12 -13.11 -1.06 5.81
N ARG A 13 -13.89 -2.14 5.76
CA ARG A 13 -13.66 -3.40 6.51
C ARG A 13 -13.00 -4.43 5.61
N MET A 14 -12.11 -5.25 6.17
CA MET A 14 -11.38 -6.27 5.41
C MET A 14 -11.55 -7.67 6.03
N MET A 15 -11.48 -8.70 5.19
CA MET A 15 -11.42 -10.11 5.61
C MET A 15 -10.35 -10.34 6.68
N ILE A 16 -9.18 -9.69 6.51
CA ILE A 16 -8.03 -9.79 7.42
C ILE A 16 -8.37 -9.32 8.84
N ASP A 17 -9.24 -8.32 9.01
CA ASP A 17 -9.70 -7.88 10.34
C ASP A 17 -10.39 -9.02 11.07
N ASN A 18 -11.24 -9.75 10.34
CA ASN A 18 -12.00 -10.84 10.92
C ASN A 18 -11.08 -12.00 11.31
N CYS A 19 -10.08 -12.30 10.48
CA CYS A 19 -9.05 -13.28 10.81
C CYS A 19 -8.25 -12.88 12.08
N TYR A 20 -7.91 -11.59 12.25
CA TYR A 20 -7.22 -11.13 13.45
C TYR A 20 -8.09 -11.29 14.72
N ILE A 21 -9.36 -10.89 14.66
CA ILE A 21 -10.28 -11.01 15.81
C ILE A 21 -10.53 -12.48 16.15
N ALA A 22 -10.81 -13.31 15.14
CA ALA A 22 -11.00 -14.75 15.32
C ALA A 22 -9.74 -15.40 15.93
N HIS A 23 -8.56 -15.12 15.37
CA HIS A 23 -7.31 -15.67 15.89
C HIS A 23 -7.03 -15.27 17.34
N GLU A 24 -7.25 -14.00 17.69
CA GLU A 24 -7.06 -13.52 19.07
C GLU A 24 -8.04 -14.15 20.06
N THR A 25 -9.29 -14.34 19.63
CA THR A 25 -10.35 -14.96 20.43
C THR A 25 -10.08 -16.44 20.64
N ILE A 26 -9.78 -17.18 19.57
CA ILE A 26 -9.44 -18.61 19.62
C ILE A 26 -8.19 -18.84 20.47
N ASN A 27 -7.14 -18.04 20.28
CA ASN A 27 -5.93 -18.12 21.10
C ASN A 27 -6.22 -17.86 22.59
N SER A 28 -7.15 -16.97 22.93
CA SER A 28 -7.60 -16.77 24.32
C SER A 28 -8.27 -18.02 24.88
N VAL A 29 -9.19 -18.63 24.12
CA VAL A 29 -9.91 -19.85 24.49
C VAL A 29 -8.95 -21.02 24.68
N LYS A 30 -8.00 -21.24 23.76
CA LYS A 30 -7.01 -22.34 23.84
C LYS A 30 -6.00 -22.17 24.97
N LYS A 31 -5.75 -20.94 25.45
CA LYS A 31 -4.87 -20.70 26.60
C LYS A 31 -5.56 -20.96 27.95
N ARG A 32 -6.89 -21.11 27.97
CA ARG A 32 -7.64 -21.36 29.21
C ARG A 32 -7.55 -22.83 29.63
N LYS A 33 -6.57 -23.13 30.49
CA LYS A 33 -6.27 -24.49 30.97
C LYS A 33 -6.76 -24.81 32.39
N LYS A 34 -7.19 -23.80 33.16
CA LYS A 34 -7.64 -23.95 34.56
C LYS A 34 -8.86 -23.05 34.84
N GLY A 35 -9.53 -23.31 35.96
CA GLY A 35 -10.68 -22.55 36.47
C GLY A 35 -12.04 -23.09 36.00
N GLY A 36 -13.12 -22.67 36.67
CA GLY A 36 -14.50 -23.16 36.43
C GLY A 36 -15.27 -22.42 35.33
N ARG A 37 -14.65 -21.47 34.62
CA ARG A 37 -15.26 -20.79 33.48
C ARG A 37 -14.90 -21.56 32.20
N PHE A 38 -15.89 -22.11 31.51
CA PHE A 38 -15.71 -22.79 30.23
C PHE A 38 -16.14 -21.88 29.07
N GLU A 39 -15.45 -21.97 27.94
CA GLU A 39 -15.69 -21.14 26.76
C GLU A 39 -15.76 -22.03 25.50
N ALA A 40 -16.56 -21.60 24.53
CA ALA A 40 -16.76 -22.30 23.27
C ALA A 40 -16.66 -21.34 22.09
N VAL A 41 -16.11 -21.86 20.98
CA VAL A 41 -16.12 -21.23 19.66
C VAL A 41 -16.84 -22.18 18.72
N LEU A 42 -18.03 -21.78 18.27
CA LEU A 42 -18.85 -22.51 17.32
C LEU A 42 -18.67 -21.89 15.94
N LYS A 43 -18.08 -22.65 15.01
CA LYS A 43 -18.02 -22.30 13.59
C LYS A 43 -19.22 -22.93 12.89
N VAL A 44 -20.03 -22.10 12.25
CA VAL A 44 -21.23 -22.48 11.50
C VAL A 44 -20.99 -22.22 10.01
N ASP A 45 -21.41 -23.18 9.19
CA ASP A 45 -21.40 -23.12 7.73
C ASP A 45 -22.86 -23.16 7.26
N LEU A 46 -23.28 -22.22 6.42
CA LEU A 46 -24.63 -22.16 5.87
C LEU A 46 -24.69 -22.88 4.52
N SER A 47 -25.71 -23.74 4.34
CA SER A 47 -25.87 -24.58 3.15
C SER A 47 -26.54 -23.80 2.02
N LYS A 48 -25.80 -23.53 0.93
CA LYS A 48 -26.32 -22.81 -0.25
C LYS A 48 -26.95 -21.47 0.12
N ALA A 49 -26.23 -20.66 0.90
CA ALA A 49 -26.78 -19.48 1.57
C ALA A 49 -27.55 -18.54 0.63
N TYR A 50 -26.96 -18.17 -0.52
CA TYR A 50 -27.65 -17.30 -1.48
C TYR A 50 -28.92 -17.93 -2.05
N ASP A 51 -28.91 -19.22 -2.37
CA ASP A 51 -29.98 -19.88 -3.12
C ASP A 51 -31.25 -20.12 -2.26
N ARG A 52 -31.12 -20.03 -0.93
CA ARG A 52 -32.19 -20.34 0.02
C ARG A 52 -32.97 -19.15 0.55
N VAL A 53 -32.47 -17.94 0.32
CA VAL A 53 -33.04 -16.72 0.92
C VAL A 53 -34.50 -16.52 0.55
N ARG A 54 -35.37 -16.42 1.55
CA ARG A 54 -36.77 -16.06 1.38
C ARG A 54 -36.96 -14.59 1.03
N TRP A 55 -37.66 -14.31 -0.08
CA TRP A 55 -37.86 -12.93 -0.56
C TRP A 55 -38.76 -12.11 0.35
N ASP A 56 -39.83 -12.71 0.88
CA ASP A 56 -40.75 -12.07 1.81
C ASP A 56 -40.02 -11.63 3.10
N PHE A 57 -39.06 -12.42 3.56
CA PHE A 57 -38.20 -12.05 4.68
C PHE A 57 -37.31 -10.83 4.37
N ILE A 58 -36.68 -10.79 3.18
CA ILE A 58 -35.90 -9.61 2.75
C ILE A 58 -36.78 -8.36 2.68
N ILE A 59 -37.96 -8.47 2.08
CA ILE A 59 -38.91 -7.35 1.99
C ILE A 59 -39.28 -6.86 3.39
N GLY A 60 -39.59 -7.78 4.31
CA GLY A 60 -39.86 -7.45 5.71
C GLY A 60 -38.70 -6.72 6.41
N ILE A 61 -37.45 -7.12 6.14
CA ILE A 61 -36.26 -6.42 6.66
C ILE A 61 -36.20 -4.99 6.11
N LEU A 62 -36.34 -4.82 4.80
CA LEU A 62 -36.25 -3.50 4.16
C LEU A 62 -37.34 -2.55 4.65
N THR A 63 -38.57 -3.05 4.79
CA THR A 63 -39.69 -2.30 5.39
C THR A 63 -39.37 -1.91 6.84
N LYS A 64 -38.85 -2.85 7.64
CA LYS A 64 -38.51 -2.58 9.05
C LYS A 64 -37.33 -1.60 9.21
N MET A 65 -36.44 -1.54 8.22
CA MET A 65 -35.34 -0.58 8.14
C MET A 65 -35.76 0.76 7.50
N GLU A 66 -37.05 0.96 7.25
CA GLU A 66 -37.63 2.21 6.75
C GLU A 66 -37.09 2.61 5.36
N PHE A 67 -36.79 1.63 4.50
CA PHE A 67 -36.47 1.91 3.11
C PHE A 67 -37.69 2.50 2.38
N PRO A 68 -37.49 3.47 1.46
CA PRO A 68 -38.60 4.02 0.69
C PRO A 68 -39.34 2.94 -0.09
N GLN A 69 -40.67 3.01 -0.13
CA GLN A 69 -41.50 1.97 -0.76
C GLN A 69 -41.14 1.70 -2.22
N LEU A 70 -40.79 2.74 -2.97
CA LEU A 70 -40.33 2.63 -4.36
C LEU A 70 -39.07 1.75 -4.49
N TRP A 71 -38.12 1.91 -3.57
CA TRP A 71 -36.90 1.09 -3.54
C TRP A 71 -37.22 -0.37 -3.23
N ILE A 72 -38.13 -0.62 -2.28
CA ILE A 72 -38.57 -1.98 -1.94
C ILE A 72 -39.22 -2.65 -3.15
N GLN A 73 -40.05 -1.93 -3.90
CA GLN A 73 -40.66 -2.44 -5.13
C GLN A 73 -39.61 -2.78 -6.20
N TRP A 74 -38.63 -1.91 -6.43
CA TRP A 74 -37.55 -2.18 -7.37
C TRP A 74 -36.73 -3.40 -6.98
N ILE A 75 -36.31 -3.50 -5.71
CA ILE A 75 -35.57 -4.65 -5.22
C ILE A 75 -36.40 -5.93 -5.36
N THR A 76 -37.69 -5.88 -5.02
CA THR A 76 -38.62 -7.02 -5.17
C THR A 76 -38.68 -7.49 -6.62
N LYS A 77 -38.79 -6.57 -7.59
CA LYS A 77 -38.75 -6.92 -9.01
C LYS A 77 -37.41 -7.52 -9.43
N CYS A 78 -36.28 -6.96 -8.97
CA CYS A 78 -34.95 -7.47 -9.29
C CYS A 78 -34.75 -8.92 -8.83
N ILE A 79 -35.23 -9.28 -7.63
CA ILE A 79 -35.01 -10.63 -7.08
C ILE A 79 -36.05 -11.66 -7.56
N SER A 80 -37.29 -11.25 -7.88
CA SER A 80 -38.39 -12.17 -8.19
C SER A 80 -38.62 -12.47 -9.68
N THR A 81 -38.12 -11.63 -10.59
CA THR A 81 -38.41 -11.75 -12.03
C THR A 81 -37.38 -12.56 -12.80
N VAL A 82 -36.30 -13.00 -12.15
CA VAL A 82 -35.25 -13.80 -12.78
C VAL A 82 -35.77 -15.18 -13.21
N SER A 83 -35.21 -15.72 -14.28
CA SER A 83 -35.43 -17.10 -14.72
C SER A 83 -34.09 -17.75 -15.06
N TYR A 84 -34.00 -19.06 -14.88
CA TYR A 84 -32.80 -19.84 -15.12
C TYR A 84 -33.06 -20.92 -16.16
N ALA A 85 -32.07 -21.22 -17.00
CA ALA A 85 -32.06 -22.41 -17.83
C ALA A 85 -30.73 -23.14 -17.59
N ILE A 86 -30.78 -24.45 -17.42
CA ILE A 86 -29.58 -25.27 -17.25
C ILE A 86 -29.10 -25.68 -18.65
N LEU A 87 -27.82 -25.47 -18.96
CA LEU A 87 -27.24 -25.96 -20.20
C LEU A 87 -26.92 -27.45 -20.07
N VAL A 88 -27.57 -28.28 -20.87
CA VAL A 88 -27.27 -29.72 -21.00
C VAL A 88 -26.66 -29.93 -22.37
N ASN A 89 -25.41 -30.39 -22.42
CA ASN A 89 -24.63 -30.52 -23.68
C ASN A 89 -24.53 -29.24 -24.53
N GLY A 90 -24.62 -28.06 -23.90
CA GLY A 90 -24.57 -26.76 -24.58
C GLY A 90 -25.93 -26.20 -25.00
N GLU A 91 -27.01 -26.98 -24.86
CA GLU A 91 -28.36 -26.53 -25.16
C GLU A 91 -29.13 -26.13 -23.89
N PRO A 92 -29.87 -25.01 -23.90
CA PRO A 92 -30.66 -24.58 -22.75
C PRO A 92 -31.89 -25.46 -22.56
N THR A 93 -32.08 -25.94 -21.33
CA THR A 93 -33.32 -26.59 -20.89
C THR A 93 -34.47 -25.59 -20.73
N ALA A 94 -35.68 -26.11 -20.44
CA ALA A 94 -36.84 -25.28 -20.13
C ALA A 94 -36.56 -24.30 -18.98
N GLN A 95 -37.15 -23.10 -19.09
CA GLN A 95 -36.94 -22.05 -18.11
C GLN A 95 -37.55 -22.41 -16.75
N ILE A 96 -36.73 -22.29 -15.71
CA ILE A 96 -37.08 -22.47 -14.31
C ILE A 96 -37.24 -21.09 -13.68
N LYS A 97 -38.41 -20.84 -13.08
CA LYS A 97 -38.64 -19.65 -12.26
C LYS A 97 -38.37 -20.00 -10.79
N PRO A 98 -37.37 -19.38 -10.14
CA PRO A 98 -37.13 -19.61 -8.72
C PRO A 98 -38.29 -19.02 -7.89
N GLY A 99 -38.54 -19.59 -6.71
CA GLY A 99 -39.43 -19.00 -5.70
C GLY A 99 -38.69 -18.34 -4.53
N THR A 100 -37.37 -18.57 -4.43
CA THR A 100 -36.48 -18.07 -3.38
C THR A 100 -35.08 -17.87 -3.95
N GLY A 101 -34.23 -17.17 -3.20
CA GLY A 101 -32.80 -17.06 -3.45
C GLY A 101 -32.38 -15.70 -4.01
N LEU A 102 -31.09 -15.41 -3.86
CA LEU A 102 -30.43 -14.22 -4.38
C LEU A 102 -29.47 -14.63 -5.50
N ARG A 103 -29.40 -13.83 -6.57
CA ARG A 103 -28.61 -14.18 -7.75
C ARG A 103 -27.11 -14.04 -7.47
N GLN A 104 -26.36 -15.13 -7.62
CA GLN A 104 -24.91 -15.08 -7.55
C GLN A 104 -24.35 -14.30 -8.76
N GLY A 105 -23.48 -13.33 -8.49
CA GLY A 105 -22.92 -12.43 -9.51
C GLY A 105 -23.72 -11.14 -9.74
N ASP A 106 -24.92 -10.99 -9.14
CA ASP A 106 -25.63 -9.73 -9.10
C ASP A 106 -25.00 -8.77 -8.05
N PRO A 107 -24.65 -7.52 -8.41
CA PRO A 107 -24.09 -6.55 -7.48
C PRO A 107 -24.95 -6.23 -6.25
N LEU A 108 -26.28 -6.37 -6.33
CA LEU A 108 -27.19 -6.07 -5.22
C LEU A 108 -27.24 -7.19 -4.17
N SER A 109 -27.20 -8.44 -4.64
CA SER A 109 -27.35 -9.64 -3.82
C SER A 109 -26.45 -9.69 -2.56
N PRO A 110 -25.14 -9.37 -2.62
CA PRO A 110 -24.28 -9.34 -1.43
C PRO A 110 -24.75 -8.35 -0.36
N TYR A 111 -25.30 -7.20 -0.75
CA TYR A 111 -25.80 -6.20 0.20
C TYR A 111 -27.08 -6.67 0.89
N LEU A 112 -28.00 -7.28 0.15
CA LEU A 112 -29.20 -7.88 0.73
C LEU A 112 -28.86 -9.01 1.70
N PHE A 113 -27.87 -9.84 1.35
CA PHE A 113 -27.41 -10.92 2.20
C PHE A 113 -26.84 -10.44 3.53
N ILE A 114 -26.02 -9.37 3.54
CA ILE A 114 -25.48 -8.85 4.81
C ILE A 114 -26.56 -8.20 5.69
N LEU A 115 -27.63 -7.64 5.11
CA LEU A 115 -28.77 -7.12 5.88
C LEU A 115 -29.59 -8.23 6.52
N LEU A 116 -29.74 -9.36 5.83
CA LEU A 116 -30.30 -10.59 6.38
C LEU A 116 -29.46 -11.10 7.56
N MET A 117 -28.14 -11.18 7.40
CA MET A 117 -27.24 -11.61 8.49
C MET A 117 -27.21 -10.62 9.67
N GLU A 118 -27.51 -9.33 9.45
CA GLU A 118 -27.66 -8.36 10.54
C GLU A 118 -28.81 -8.73 11.48
N VAL A 119 -29.89 -9.36 10.99
CA VAL A 119 -31.00 -9.83 11.86
C VAL A 119 -30.50 -10.88 12.85
N LEU A 120 -29.68 -11.83 12.39
CA LEU A 120 -29.06 -12.83 13.26
C LEU A 120 -28.11 -12.15 14.27
N SER A 121 -27.32 -11.17 13.82
CA SER A 121 -26.45 -10.38 14.69
C SER A 121 -27.25 -9.71 15.82
N LYS A 122 -28.36 -9.05 15.50
CA LYS A 122 -29.24 -8.39 16.49
C LYS A 122 -29.88 -9.37 17.45
N LYS A 123 -30.32 -10.55 16.99
CA LYS A 123 -30.85 -11.61 17.87
C LYS A 123 -29.79 -12.06 18.89
N ILE A 124 -28.54 -12.28 18.46
CA ILE A 124 -27.44 -12.63 19.37
C ILE A 124 -27.15 -11.50 20.36
N MET A 125 -27.10 -10.24 19.89
CA MET A 125 -26.91 -9.09 20.78
C MET A 125 -28.02 -8.96 21.82
N LYS A 126 -29.27 -9.28 21.47
CA LYS A 126 -30.40 -9.29 22.41
C LYS A 126 -30.21 -10.35 23.50
N LEU A 127 -29.73 -11.55 23.14
CA LEU A 127 -29.42 -12.59 24.12
C LEU A 127 -28.28 -12.17 25.06
N GLU A 128 -27.30 -11.41 24.55
CA GLU A 128 -26.24 -10.84 25.38
C GLU A 128 -26.75 -9.76 26.34
N SER A 129 -27.59 -8.83 25.86
CA SER A 129 -28.14 -7.78 26.72
C SER A 129 -29.04 -8.33 27.83
N GLN A 130 -29.67 -9.49 27.59
CA GLN A 130 -30.48 -10.20 28.59
C GLN A 130 -29.65 -11.07 29.54
N GLY A 131 -28.33 -11.18 29.34
CA GLY A 131 -27.44 -12.02 30.14
C GLY A 131 -27.61 -13.53 29.92
N ILE A 132 -28.49 -13.95 28.99
CA ILE A 132 -28.71 -15.35 28.61
C ILE A 132 -27.46 -15.90 27.91
N LEU A 133 -26.85 -15.07 27.05
CA LEU A 133 -25.59 -15.35 26.42
C LEU A 133 -24.51 -14.42 26.97
N GLN A 134 -23.29 -14.93 27.12
CA GLN A 134 -22.14 -14.10 27.45
C GLN A 134 -21.03 -14.37 26.45
N GLY A 135 -20.66 -13.37 25.65
CA GLY A 135 -19.54 -13.46 24.72
C GLY A 135 -18.18 -13.60 25.42
N ILE A 136 -17.13 -13.70 24.60
CA ILE A 136 -15.76 -13.89 25.08
C ILE A 136 -15.03 -12.55 25.13
N LYS A 137 -14.41 -12.26 26.27
CA LYS A 137 -13.57 -11.08 26.47
C LYS A 137 -12.12 -11.50 26.60
N VAL A 138 -11.28 -11.10 25.63
CA VAL A 138 -9.86 -11.51 25.59
C VAL A 138 -8.96 -10.80 26.61
N SER A 139 -9.42 -9.66 27.15
CA SER A 139 -8.79 -8.92 28.25
C SER A 139 -9.83 -8.03 28.95
N ARG A 140 -9.51 -7.45 30.11
CA ARG A 140 -10.44 -6.55 30.83
C ARG A 140 -10.84 -5.31 30.03
N ASN A 141 -9.95 -4.79 29.18
CA ASN A 141 -10.17 -3.54 28.42
C ASN A 141 -10.54 -3.79 26.95
N ALA A 142 -10.57 -5.05 26.51
CA ALA A 142 -10.98 -5.42 25.16
C ALA A 142 -12.52 -5.50 25.04
N PRO A 143 -13.09 -5.24 23.85
CA PRO A 143 -14.51 -5.50 23.60
C PRO A 143 -14.84 -6.98 23.75
N THR A 144 -16.10 -7.27 24.11
CA THR A 144 -16.65 -8.62 24.12
C THR A 144 -16.95 -9.06 22.69
N ILE A 145 -16.58 -10.30 22.34
CA ILE A 145 -16.84 -10.90 21.04
C ILE A 145 -17.83 -12.06 21.23
N SER A 146 -19.06 -11.89 20.76
CA SER A 146 -20.09 -12.95 20.74
C SER A 146 -20.25 -13.64 19.40
N HIS A 147 -20.03 -12.91 18.31
CA HIS A 147 -20.14 -13.44 16.98
C HIS A 147 -19.27 -12.64 16.00
N LEU A 148 -18.90 -13.28 14.90
CA LEU A 148 -18.14 -12.71 13.79
C LEU A 148 -18.70 -13.29 12.49
N PHE A 149 -19.08 -12.40 11.56
CA PHE A 149 -19.63 -12.78 10.27
C PHE A 149 -18.74 -12.28 9.14
N PHE A 150 -18.60 -13.12 8.12
CA PHE A 150 -18.07 -12.73 6.83
C PHE A 150 -18.96 -13.36 5.76
N ALA A 151 -20.00 -12.62 5.38
CA ALA A 151 -21.10 -13.16 4.60
C ALA A 151 -21.70 -14.39 5.32
N ASP A 152 -21.64 -15.57 4.71
CA ASP A 152 -22.19 -16.84 5.19
C ASP A 152 -21.27 -17.58 6.19
N ASP A 153 -19.97 -17.26 6.20
CA ASP A 153 -19.03 -17.77 7.19
C ASP A 153 -19.32 -17.13 8.57
N ALA A 154 -19.82 -17.94 9.52
CA ALA A 154 -20.23 -17.48 10.84
C ALA A 154 -19.45 -18.15 11.99
N ILE A 155 -18.97 -17.35 12.92
CA ILE A 155 -18.38 -17.81 14.19
C ILE A 155 -19.17 -17.23 15.35
N PHE A 156 -19.51 -18.06 16.33
CA PHE A 156 -20.10 -17.66 17.60
C PHE A 156 -19.13 -18.00 18.75
N CYS A 157 -18.96 -17.06 19.66
CA CYS A 157 -17.99 -17.10 20.75
C CYS A 157 -18.74 -16.86 22.07
N PHE A 158 -18.73 -17.81 22.99
CA PHE A 158 -19.55 -17.68 24.20
C PHE A 158 -19.01 -18.46 25.40
N LYS A 159 -19.46 -18.08 26.60
CA LYS A 159 -19.32 -18.88 27.82
C LYS A 159 -20.13 -20.17 27.67
N ALA A 160 -19.45 -21.30 27.72
CA ALA A 160 -20.05 -22.61 27.50
C ALA A 160 -20.80 -23.08 28.75
N THR A 161 -22.13 -23.00 28.69
CA THR A 161 -23.07 -23.55 29.67
C THR A 161 -24.21 -24.23 28.92
N PRO A 162 -24.92 -25.22 29.52
CA PRO A 162 -26.06 -25.83 28.86
C PRO A 162 -27.15 -24.83 28.42
N PRO A 163 -27.50 -23.79 29.23
CA PRO A 163 -28.38 -22.71 28.78
C PRO A 163 -27.85 -21.94 27.58
N SER A 164 -26.57 -21.54 27.57
CA SER A 164 -25.97 -20.82 26.43
C SER A 164 -26.01 -21.64 25.14
N CYS A 165 -25.71 -22.94 25.23
CA CYS A 165 -25.73 -23.85 24.08
C CYS A 165 -27.15 -23.99 23.49
N ARG A 166 -28.17 -24.13 24.34
CA ARG A 166 -29.58 -24.16 23.90
C ARG A 166 -30.03 -22.83 23.32
N ALA A 167 -29.66 -21.72 23.96
CA ALA A 167 -30.02 -20.38 23.50
C ALA A 167 -29.45 -20.07 22.10
N ILE A 168 -28.17 -20.40 21.85
CA ILE A 168 -27.57 -20.25 20.53
C ILE A 168 -28.27 -21.16 19.51
N ARG A 169 -28.51 -22.42 19.86
CA ARG A 169 -29.18 -23.38 18.96
C ARG A 169 -30.55 -22.85 18.53
N GLY A 170 -31.40 -22.53 19.49
CA GLY A 170 -32.74 -22.01 19.23
C GLY A 170 -32.70 -20.69 18.44
N CYS A 171 -31.77 -19.78 18.76
CA CYS A 171 -31.61 -18.54 18.01
C CYS A 171 -31.28 -18.76 16.53
N ILE A 172 -30.43 -19.75 16.22
CA ILE A 172 -30.08 -20.04 14.83
C ILE A 172 -31.24 -20.77 14.13
N GLU A 173 -31.90 -21.71 14.80
CA GLU A 173 -33.09 -22.41 14.25
C GLU A 173 -34.24 -21.43 13.95
N ASP A 174 -34.52 -20.52 14.87
CA ASP A 174 -35.51 -19.44 14.69
C ASP A 174 -35.14 -18.51 13.53
N PHE A 175 -33.85 -18.28 13.30
CA PHE A 175 -33.39 -17.48 12.18
C PHE A 175 -33.52 -18.26 10.86
N CYS A 176 -33.12 -19.53 10.84
CA CYS A 176 -33.27 -20.41 9.68
C CYS A 176 -34.74 -20.56 9.25
N SER A 177 -35.67 -20.71 10.19
CA SER A 177 -37.10 -20.89 9.89
C SER A 177 -37.72 -19.68 9.20
N ILE A 178 -37.34 -18.46 9.61
CA ILE A 178 -37.87 -17.22 9.02
C ILE A 178 -37.12 -16.79 7.74
N SER A 179 -35.82 -17.05 7.65
CA SER A 179 -34.99 -16.59 6.52
C SER A 179 -34.91 -17.57 5.35
N GLY A 180 -35.20 -18.84 5.58
CA GLY A 180 -34.96 -19.94 4.63
C GLY A 180 -33.54 -20.52 4.71
N GLU A 181 -32.63 -19.89 5.45
CA GLU A 181 -31.26 -20.37 5.66
C GLU A 181 -31.23 -21.74 6.34
N MET A 182 -30.14 -22.48 6.14
CA MET A 182 -29.98 -23.81 6.73
C MET A 182 -28.53 -24.07 7.15
N ILE A 183 -28.32 -24.59 8.36
CA ILE A 183 -27.00 -24.99 8.84
C ILE A 183 -26.54 -26.28 8.14
N ASN A 184 -25.29 -26.29 7.68
CA ASN A 184 -24.59 -27.50 7.30
C ASN A 184 -23.90 -28.11 8.53
N PHE A 185 -24.53 -29.11 9.17
CA PHE A 185 -24.00 -29.74 10.38
C PHE A 185 -22.72 -30.55 10.17
N ASP A 186 -22.47 -31.03 8.95
CA ASP A 186 -21.26 -31.78 8.63
C ASP A 186 -20.03 -30.89 8.53
N LYS A 187 -20.21 -29.66 8.05
CA LYS A 187 -19.15 -28.65 7.94
C LYS A 187 -19.02 -27.78 9.20
N SER A 188 -20.07 -27.68 10.00
CA SER A 188 -20.08 -26.92 11.25
C SER A 188 -19.37 -27.67 12.38
N THR A 189 -18.62 -26.93 13.21
CA THR A 189 -17.77 -27.51 14.25
C THR A 189 -17.71 -26.64 15.50
N VAL A 190 -17.49 -27.24 16.66
CA VAL A 190 -17.29 -26.51 17.93
C VAL A 190 -15.95 -26.86 18.57
N LEU A 191 -15.26 -25.83 19.06
CA LEU A 191 -14.09 -25.91 19.93
C LEU A 191 -14.50 -25.53 21.35
N PHE A 192 -14.12 -26.34 22.34
CA PHE A 192 -14.24 -26.00 23.75
C PHE A 192 -12.87 -25.64 24.34
N SER A 193 -12.85 -24.79 25.37
CA SER A 193 -11.62 -24.44 26.08
C SER A 193 -11.00 -25.68 26.76
N PRO A 194 -9.66 -25.83 26.80
CA PRO A 194 -9.01 -27.04 27.32
C PRO A 194 -9.32 -27.41 28.78
N ASN A 195 -9.75 -26.45 29.60
CA ASN A 195 -10.20 -26.70 30.97
C ASN A 195 -11.59 -27.37 31.07
N THR A 196 -12.30 -27.57 29.95
CA THR A 196 -13.64 -28.16 29.94
C THR A 196 -13.55 -29.69 30.11
N PRO A 197 -14.13 -30.29 31.17
CA PRO A 197 -14.06 -31.73 31.39
C PRO A 197 -14.70 -32.53 30.25
N ARG A 198 -14.08 -33.65 29.83
CA ARG A 198 -14.59 -34.49 28.73
C ARG A 198 -16.05 -34.93 28.91
N ARG A 199 -16.45 -35.27 30.14
CA ARG A 199 -17.84 -35.61 30.47
C ARG A 199 -18.79 -34.43 30.24
N PHE A 200 -18.35 -33.22 30.60
CA PHE A 200 -19.13 -32.00 30.43
C PHE A 200 -19.23 -31.57 28.95
N ILE A 201 -18.18 -31.82 28.15
CA ILE A 201 -18.22 -31.59 26.69
C ILE A 201 -19.38 -32.35 26.04
N ARG A 202 -19.66 -33.60 26.45
CA ARG A 202 -20.80 -34.37 25.91
C ARG A 202 -22.14 -33.67 26.17
N ILE A 203 -22.31 -33.11 27.37
CA ILE A 203 -23.51 -32.38 27.78
C ILE A 203 -23.65 -31.08 26.98
N LEU A 204 -22.56 -30.32 26.83
CA LEU A 204 -22.55 -29.05 26.10
C LEU A 204 -22.73 -29.23 24.58
N ARG A 205 -22.21 -30.34 24.04
CA ARG A 205 -22.32 -30.67 22.61
C ARG A 205 -23.73 -31.06 22.21
N SER A 206 -24.44 -31.78 23.08
CA SER A 206 -25.76 -32.37 22.76
C SER A 206 -26.75 -31.35 22.17
N PRO A 207 -26.97 -30.16 22.77
CA PRO A 207 -27.84 -29.14 22.17
C PRO A 207 -27.35 -28.54 20.86
N LEU A 208 -26.04 -28.53 20.59
CA LEU A 208 -25.49 -27.88 19.39
C LEU A 208 -25.59 -28.77 18.15
N GLY A 209 -25.48 -30.09 18.32
CA GLY A 209 -25.58 -31.06 17.22
C GLY A 209 -24.38 -31.07 16.25
N VAL A 210 -23.28 -30.41 16.58
CA VAL A 210 -22.08 -30.31 15.71
C VAL A 210 -20.93 -31.20 16.17
N ARG A 211 -19.93 -31.40 15.30
CA ARG A 211 -18.71 -32.13 15.61
C ARG A 211 -17.79 -31.31 16.51
N VAL A 212 -17.22 -31.92 17.54
CA VAL A 212 -16.22 -31.29 18.42
C VAL A 212 -14.84 -31.46 17.78
N LYS A 213 -14.04 -30.41 17.78
CA LYS A 213 -12.63 -30.44 17.36
C LYS A 213 -11.75 -29.74 18.39
N ASP A 214 -10.49 -30.20 18.49
CA ASP A 214 -9.45 -29.56 19.31
C ASP A 214 -8.78 -28.37 18.59
N GLU A 215 -9.04 -28.24 17.29
CA GLU A 215 -8.61 -27.14 16.42
C GLU A 215 -9.79 -26.61 15.60
N VAL A 216 -9.85 -25.29 15.40
CA VAL A 216 -10.85 -24.68 14.52
C VAL A 216 -10.51 -24.96 13.05
N GLY A 217 -9.23 -25.05 12.72
CA GLY A 217 -8.72 -25.27 11.38
C GLY A 217 -8.72 -23.98 10.55
N ASN A 218 -9.11 -24.09 9.28
CA ASN A 218 -9.13 -22.95 8.36
C ASN A 218 -10.41 -22.13 8.52
N TYR A 219 -10.23 -20.80 8.59
CA TYR A 219 -11.29 -19.80 8.53
C TYR A 219 -10.87 -18.72 7.52
N LEU A 220 -11.73 -18.42 6.54
CA LEU A 220 -11.43 -17.45 5.47
C LEU A 220 -10.08 -17.73 4.77
N GLY A 221 -9.80 -19.01 4.51
CA GLY A 221 -8.55 -19.47 3.89
C GLY A 221 -7.29 -19.30 4.75
N CYS A 222 -7.43 -18.96 6.04
CA CYS A 222 -6.35 -18.74 6.99
C CYS A 222 -6.36 -19.80 8.11
N PRO A 223 -5.21 -20.40 8.47
CA PRO A 223 -5.14 -21.34 9.57
C PRO A 223 -5.25 -20.61 10.91
N MET A 224 -6.31 -20.86 11.70
CA MET A 224 -6.54 -20.13 12.95
C MET A 224 -5.65 -20.59 14.11
N ASP A 225 -5.20 -21.84 14.07
CA ASP A 225 -4.46 -22.51 15.14
C ASP A 225 -2.93 -22.33 15.06
N VAL A 226 -2.45 -21.21 14.52
CA VAL A 226 -1.02 -20.91 14.40
C VAL A 226 -0.46 -20.35 15.71
N ASP A 227 0.48 -21.05 16.33
CA ASP A 227 1.11 -20.65 17.61
C ASP A 227 2.56 -20.15 17.46
N GLY A 228 3.10 -20.18 16.24
CA GLY A 228 4.48 -19.80 15.92
C GLY A 228 5.53 -20.89 16.15
N ARG A 229 5.14 -22.08 16.62
CA ARG A 229 6.08 -23.19 16.91
C ARG A 229 6.27 -24.12 15.71
N SER A 230 5.23 -24.29 14.90
CA SER A 230 5.24 -25.22 13.77
C SER A 230 5.23 -24.50 12.42
N SER A 231 6.13 -24.92 11.54
CA SER A 231 6.13 -24.50 10.13
C SER A 231 5.13 -25.29 9.27
N ALA A 232 4.62 -26.42 9.77
CA ALA A 232 3.72 -27.32 9.03
C ALA A 232 2.42 -26.62 8.61
N LYS A 233 1.89 -25.71 9.44
CA LYS A 233 0.66 -24.95 9.15
C LYS A 233 0.80 -24.02 7.92
N PHE A 234 2.02 -23.77 7.45
CA PHE A 234 2.30 -22.97 6.24
C PHE A 234 2.67 -23.82 5.01
N GLN A 235 2.86 -25.13 5.16
CA GLN A 235 3.30 -26.00 4.07
C GLN A 235 2.31 -26.02 2.89
N SER A 236 1.01 -25.94 3.18
CA SER A 236 -0.05 -25.83 2.17
C SER A 236 0.09 -24.63 1.22
N ILE A 237 0.81 -23.57 1.61
CA ILE A 237 1.12 -22.45 0.72
C ILE A 237 2.17 -22.88 -0.31
N VAL A 238 3.22 -23.57 0.16
CA VAL A 238 4.29 -24.08 -0.70
C VAL A 238 3.71 -25.08 -1.70
N ASP A 239 2.83 -25.97 -1.24
CA ASP A 239 2.22 -27.01 -2.06
C ASP A 239 1.35 -26.41 -3.16
N ARG A 240 0.48 -25.45 -2.83
CA ARG A 240 -0.33 -24.72 -3.82
C ARG A 240 0.50 -23.96 -4.84
N ILE A 241 1.62 -23.35 -4.42
CA ILE A 241 2.55 -22.67 -5.34
C ILE A 241 3.20 -23.69 -6.28
N ASN A 242 3.63 -24.84 -5.76
CA ASN A 242 4.23 -25.90 -6.56
C ASN A 242 3.24 -26.51 -7.55
N GLU A 243 2.02 -26.77 -7.12
CA GLU A 243 0.93 -27.26 -7.96
C GLU A 243 0.65 -26.27 -9.10
N LYS A 244 0.57 -24.97 -8.78
CA LYS A 244 0.37 -23.93 -9.80
C LYS A 244 1.54 -23.82 -10.77
N ILE A 245 2.78 -23.87 -10.28
CA ILE A 245 3.97 -23.93 -11.14
C ILE A 245 3.91 -25.18 -12.03
N GLY A 246 3.51 -26.33 -11.49
CA GLY A 246 3.33 -27.59 -12.20
C GLY A 246 2.31 -27.48 -13.33
N SER A 247 1.20 -26.77 -13.11
CA SER A 247 0.18 -26.51 -14.13
C SER A 247 0.69 -25.72 -15.34
N TRP A 248 1.82 -25.00 -15.19
CA TRP A 248 2.46 -24.25 -16.27
C TRP A 248 3.69 -24.96 -16.87
N LYS A 249 3.96 -26.22 -16.50
CA LYS A 249 5.12 -26.97 -16.97
C LYS A 249 5.19 -27.07 -18.50
N PHE A 250 4.02 -27.15 -19.16
CA PHE A 250 3.90 -27.25 -20.62
C PHE A 250 3.67 -25.89 -21.30
N ALA A 251 3.43 -24.83 -20.53
CA ALA A 251 3.29 -23.49 -21.08
C ALA A 251 4.68 -22.96 -21.50
N ARG A 252 4.85 -22.65 -22.79
CA ARG A 252 6.07 -22.01 -23.33
C ARG A 252 6.13 -20.53 -22.96
N THR A 253 6.21 -20.23 -21.67
CA THR A 253 6.15 -18.86 -21.16
C THR A 253 7.51 -18.18 -21.27
N SER A 254 7.53 -17.01 -21.92
CA SER A 254 8.72 -16.15 -21.97
C SER A 254 9.14 -15.70 -20.55
N GLN A 255 10.42 -15.39 -20.34
CA GLN A 255 10.87 -14.88 -19.03
C GLN A 255 10.07 -13.66 -18.55
N PRO A 256 9.83 -12.59 -19.33
CA PRO A 256 8.98 -11.49 -18.90
C PRO A 256 7.58 -11.97 -18.45
N GLY A 257 7.00 -12.95 -19.15
CA GLY A 257 5.73 -13.57 -18.77
C GLY A 257 5.81 -14.32 -17.43
N LYS A 258 6.90 -15.05 -17.17
CA LYS A 258 7.13 -15.69 -15.86
C LYS A 258 7.24 -14.66 -14.73
N LEU A 259 7.82 -13.49 -14.99
CA LEU A 259 7.94 -12.42 -13.98
C LEU A 259 6.55 -11.93 -13.57
N LEU A 260 5.70 -11.75 -14.58
CA LEU A 260 4.31 -11.37 -14.40
C LEU A 260 3.60 -12.42 -13.54
N LEU A 261 3.63 -13.70 -13.95
CA LEU A 261 2.99 -14.80 -13.21
C LEU A 261 3.50 -14.92 -11.77
N ILE A 262 4.80 -14.75 -11.53
CA ILE A 262 5.38 -14.75 -10.17
C ILE A 262 4.74 -13.63 -9.34
N ASN A 263 4.77 -12.41 -9.84
CA ASN A 263 4.38 -11.23 -9.05
C ASN A 263 2.86 -11.04 -8.93
N SER A 264 2.07 -11.47 -9.92
CA SER A 264 0.61 -11.30 -9.94
C SER A 264 -0.16 -12.50 -9.41
N ILE A 265 0.38 -13.72 -9.57
CA ILE A 265 -0.32 -14.96 -9.17
C ILE A 265 0.39 -15.62 -7.99
N LEU A 266 1.63 -16.09 -8.16
CA LEU A 266 2.28 -16.93 -7.15
C LEU A 266 2.48 -16.22 -5.81
N VAL A 267 2.94 -14.97 -5.85
CA VAL A 267 3.09 -14.13 -4.64
C VAL A 267 1.72 -13.76 -4.05
N ALA A 268 0.71 -13.54 -4.89
CA ALA A 268 -0.64 -13.18 -4.45
C ALA A 268 -1.32 -14.34 -3.69
N MET A 269 -1.11 -15.59 -4.11
CA MET A 269 -1.66 -16.79 -3.47
C MET A 269 -1.26 -16.95 -2.00
N ALA A 270 -0.11 -16.40 -1.60
CA ALA A 270 0.37 -16.42 -0.22
C ALA A 270 0.00 -15.14 0.55
N SER A 271 -0.41 -14.07 -0.13
CA SER A 271 -0.46 -12.73 0.45
C SER A 271 -1.46 -12.57 1.58
N HIS A 272 -2.59 -13.29 1.58
CA HIS A 272 -3.58 -13.21 2.65
C HIS A 272 -3.05 -13.79 3.96
N ILE A 273 -2.40 -14.96 3.94
CA ILE A 273 -1.78 -15.57 5.13
C ILE A 273 -0.55 -14.75 5.58
N LEU A 274 0.28 -14.33 4.63
CA LEU A 274 1.45 -13.48 4.90
C LEU A 274 1.08 -12.07 5.40
N SER A 275 -0.19 -11.67 5.28
CA SER A 275 -0.67 -10.42 5.88
C SER A 275 -1.10 -10.59 7.33
N ILE A 276 -1.19 -11.81 7.87
CA ILE A 276 -1.67 -12.10 9.24
C ILE A 276 -0.53 -12.60 10.13
N TYR A 277 0.29 -13.51 9.61
CA TYR A 277 1.33 -14.18 10.39
C TYR A 277 2.73 -13.92 9.84
N SER A 278 3.72 -13.88 10.74
CA SER A 278 5.12 -13.91 10.38
C SER A 278 5.45 -15.30 9.83
N CYS A 279 5.96 -15.33 8.61
CA CYS A 279 6.31 -16.55 7.90
C CYS A 279 7.61 -17.14 8.47
N PRO A 280 7.64 -18.43 8.82
CA PRO A 280 8.88 -19.09 9.22
C PRO A 280 9.94 -18.96 8.12
N SER A 281 11.18 -18.68 8.51
CA SER A 281 12.29 -18.45 7.56
C SER A 281 12.52 -19.64 6.62
N LEU A 282 12.32 -20.87 7.11
CA LEU A 282 12.38 -22.09 6.31
C LEU A 282 11.36 -22.08 5.16
N ILE A 283 10.11 -21.70 5.45
CA ILE A 283 9.03 -21.65 4.45
C ILE A 283 9.29 -20.52 3.46
N ALA A 284 9.68 -19.33 3.93
CA ALA A 284 10.04 -18.22 3.06
C ALA A 284 11.18 -18.59 2.10
N LYS A 285 12.23 -19.27 2.59
CA LYS A 285 13.34 -19.77 1.78
C LYS A 285 12.88 -20.82 0.75
N LYS A 286 11.99 -21.75 1.12
CA LYS A 286 11.40 -22.73 0.18
C LYS A 286 10.63 -22.04 -0.94
N ILE A 287 9.73 -21.10 -0.61
CA ILE A 287 8.95 -20.36 -1.61
C ILE A 287 9.88 -19.56 -2.52
N ASN A 288 10.81 -18.78 -1.95
CA ASN A 288 11.82 -18.04 -2.73
C ASN A 288 12.58 -18.96 -3.70
N SER A 289 13.01 -20.13 -3.25
CA SER A 289 13.70 -21.11 -4.11
C SER A 289 12.83 -21.59 -5.26
N ASN A 290 11.55 -21.89 -5.01
CA ASN A 290 10.60 -22.31 -6.04
C ASN A 290 10.35 -21.20 -7.08
N LEU A 291 10.20 -19.94 -6.63
CA LEU A 291 10.04 -18.78 -7.52
C LEU A 291 11.28 -18.59 -8.41
N LEU A 292 12.48 -18.67 -7.84
CA LEU A 292 13.73 -18.55 -8.59
C LEU A 292 13.96 -19.72 -9.54
N LYS A 293 13.61 -20.94 -9.12
CA LYS A 293 13.65 -22.13 -9.99
C LYS A 293 12.70 -21.95 -11.17
N PHE A 294 11.47 -21.49 -10.94
CA PHE A 294 10.51 -21.24 -12.00
C PHE A 294 10.99 -20.15 -12.97
N TRP A 295 11.57 -19.06 -12.45
CA TRP A 295 12.15 -17.97 -13.23
C TRP A 295 13.25 -18.45 -14.19
N TRP A 296 14.19 -19.25 -13.69
CA TRP A 296 15.35 -19.72 -14.47
C TRP A 296 15.06 -20.96 -15.31
N ALA A 297 13.96 -21.69 -15.07
CA ALA A 297 13.58 -22.85 -15.87
C ALA A 297 13.42 -22.50 -17.35
N THR A 298 13.96 -23.33 -18.24
CA THR A 298 13.83 -23.22 -19.70
C THR A 298 13.14 -24.43 -20.31
N SER A 299 13.20 -25.60 -19.66
CA SER A 299 12.54 -26.84 -20.06
C SER A 299 11.99 -27.60 -18.84
N SER A 300 11.31 -28.71 -19.09
CA SER A 300 10.64 -29.58 -18.11
C SER A 300 11.57 -30.50 -17.30
N SER A 301 12.89 -30.50 -17.54
CA SER A 301 13.87 -31.40 -16.90
C SER A 301 14.86 -30.70 -15.94
N ARG A 302 15.86 -31.45 -15.42
CA ARG A 302 16.65 -31.23 -14.19
C ARG A 302 17.15 -29.78 -13.97
N LYS A 303 17.16 -29.37 -12.69
CA LYS A 303 17.63 -28.11 -12.07
C LYS A 303 18.15 -27.02 -13.06
N PRO A 304 17.51 -25.84 -13.13
CA PRO A 304 17.92 -24.80 -14.07
C PRO A 304 19.28 -24.19 -13.74
N ILE A 305 19.93 -23.62 -14.76
CA ILE A 305 21.16 -22.85 -14.58
C ILE A 305 20.82 -21.48 -13.96
N TYR A 306 21.38 -21.20 -12.79
CA TYR A 306 21.26 -19.91 -12.13
C TYR A 306 22.37 -18.98 -12.65
N TRP A 307 22.01 -18.08 -13.56
CA TRP A 307 22.99 -17.21 -14.22
C TRP A 307 23.54 -16.13 -13.30
N ARG A 308 22.75 -15.71 -12.30
CA ARG A 308 23.12 -14.66 -11.35
C ARG A 308 22.67 -14.96 -9.93
N LYS A 309 23.33 -14.29 -8.99
CA LYS A 309 23.02 -14.32 -7.56
C LYS A 309 21.58 -13.88 -7.31
N LYS A 310 20.93 -14.48 -6.31
CA LYS A 310 19.51 -14.24 -5.98
C LYS A 310 19.23 -12.79 -5.59
N GLU A 311 20.19 -12.14 -4.94
CA GLU A 311 20.10 -10.76 -4.45
C GLU A 311 19.81 -9.79 -5.60
N LEU A 312 20.53 -9.94 -6.72
CA LEU A 312 20.31 -9.14 -7.94
C LEU A 312 18.88 -9.23 -8.47
N LEU A 313 18.25 -10.39 -8.39
CA LEU A 313 16.88 -10.59 -8.87
C LEU A 313 15.84 -9.89 -7.98
N TYR A 314 16.14 -9.73 -6.69
CA TYR A 314 15.27 -9.09 -5.72
C TYR A 314 15.37 -7.56 -5.72
N HIS A 315 16.49 -7.00 -6.18
CA HIS A 315 16.68 -5.55 -6.27
C HIS A 315 15.60 -4.85 -7.10
N HIS A 316 15.39 -3.56 -6.79
CA HIS A 316 14.46 -2.74 -7.53
C HIS A 316 14.91 -2.62 -8.99
N LYS A 317 13.96 -2.51 -9.91
CA LYS A 317 14.25 -2.31 -11.33
C LYS A 317 15.16 -1.11 -11.56
N GLY A 318 14.90 0.00 -10.86
CA GLY A 318 15.74 1.20 -10.93
C GLY A 318 17.15 1.07 -10.34
N GLU A 319 17.46 -0.03 -9.67
CA GLU A 319 18.81 -0.37 -9.15
C GLU A 319 19.48 -1.47 -10.01
N GLY A 320 18.85 -1.83 -11.14
CA GLY A 320 19.35 -2.88 -12.03
C GLY A 320 18.93 -4.30 -11.67
N GLY A 321 18.00 -4.47 -10.73
CA GLY A 321 17.36 -5.76 -10.48
C GLY A 321 16.17 -6.04 -11.40
N VAL A 322 15.54 -7.20 -11.20
CA VAL A 322 14.34 -7.63 -11.97
C VAL A 322 13.05 -7.27 -11.22
N GLY A 323 13.12 -7.13 -9.90
CA GLY A 323 11.97 -6.85 -9.04
C GLY A 323 11.14 -8.09 -8.72
N ILE A 324 11.77 -9.26 -8.56
CA ILE A 324 11.13 -10.42 -7.92
C ILE A 324 11.03 -10.11 -6.43
N LYS A 325 9.86 -10.27 -5.82
CA LYS A 325 9.70 -9.93 -4.39
C LYS A 325 10.23 -11.06 -3.51
N GLU A 326 11.13 -10.73 -2.60
CA GLU A 326 11.58 -11.65 -1.57
C GLU A 326 10.47 -11.86 -0.53
N ILE A 327 10.08 -13.12 -0.28
CA ILE A 327 8.93 -13.44 0.58
C ILE A 327 9.11 -12.97 2.03
N GLY A 328 10.33 -12.98 2.57
CA GLY A 328 10.61 -12.49 3.93
C GLY A 328 10.30 -11.00 4.07
N THR A 329 10.87 -10.17 3.19
CA THR A 329 10.62 -8.73 3.11
C THR A 329 9.16 -8.43 2.79
N LEU A 330 8.57 -9.18 1.87
CA LEU A 330 7.15 -9.08 1.50
C LEU A 330 6.25 -9.27 2.72
N ASN A 331 6.51 -10.32 3.51
CA ASN A 331 5.73 -10.63 4.71
C ASN A 331 5.80 -9.50 5.74
N LEU A 332 6.98 -8.97 6.04
CA LEU A 332 7.12 -7.83 6.95
C LEU A 332 6.40 -6.58 6.43
N ALA A 333 6.50 -6.27 5.14
CA ALA A 333 5.82 -5.12 4.56
C ALA A 333 4.28 -5.28 4.54
N LEU A 334 3.77 -6.49 4.30
CA LEU A 334 2.34 -6.78 4.36
C LEU A 334 1.78 -6.65 5.79
N LEU A 335 2.49 -7.21 6.78
CA LEU A 335 2.15 -7.10 8.20
C LEU A 335 2.17 -5.65 8.65
N ALA A 336 3.22 -4.90 8.30
CA ALA A 336 3.30 -3.48 8.63
C ALA A 336 2.16 -2.67 8.03
N ARG A 337 1.71 -2.98 6.81
CA ARG A 337 0.51 -2.35 6.23
C ARG A 337 -0.71 -2.53 7.14
N GLN A 338 -0.88 -3.71 7.72
CA GLN A 338 -1.98 -3.98 8.65
C GLN A 338 -1.80 -3.26 9.99
N SER A 339 -0.57 -3.22 10.53
CA SER A 339 -0.25 -2.41 11.72
C SER A 339 -0.64 -0.94 11.51
N TRP A 340 -0.23 -0.34 10.40
CA TRP A 340 -0.57 1.04 10.03
C TRP A 340 -2.07 1.24 9.86
N ARG A 341 -2.76 0.27 9.27
CA ARG A 341 -4.22 0.34 9.11
C ARG A 341 -4.94 0.32 10.46
N MET A 342 -4.52 -0.53 11.41
CA MET A 342 -5.08 -0.54 12.77
C MET A 342 -4.83 0.79 13.49
N TYR A 343 -3.61 1.33 13.36
CA TYR A 343 -3.23 2.64 13.90
C TYR A 343 -4.09 3.78 13.34
N SER A 344 -4.21 3.87 12.00
CA SER A 344 -4.99 4.94 11.34
C SER A 344 -6.51 4.81 11.53
N ASN A 345 -7.01 3.63 11.93
CA ASN A 345 -8.44 3.39 12.11
C ASN A 345 -8.72 2.81 13.51
N PRO A 346 -8.64 3.64 14.57
CA PRO A 346 -8.78 3.18 15.96
C PRO A 346 -10.20 2.67 16.28
N ARG A 347 -11.20 3.02 15.47
CA ARG A 347 -12.60 2.60 15.63
C ARG A 347 -12.89 1.19 15.12
N LEU A 348 -11.98 0.56 14.35
CA LEU A 348 -12.19 -0.83 13.91
C LEU A 348 -12.24 -1.77 15.13
N LEU A 349 -13.10 -2.78 15.07
CA LEU A 349 -13.21 -3.80 16.11
C LEU A 349 -11.86 -4.48 16.40
N ALA A 350 -11.08 -4.77 15.35
CA ALA A 350 -9.72 -5.31 15.49
C ALA A 350 -8.78 -4.33 16.23
N SER A 351 -8.81 -3.03 15.90
CA SER A 351 -8.00 -2.01 16.57
C SER A 351 -8.35 -1.89 18.05
N LYS A 352 -9.66 -1.85 18.38
CA LYS A 352 -10.16 -1.82 19.77
C LYS A 352 -9.72 -3.08 20.54
N LEU A 353 -9.83 -4.26 19.93
CA LEU A 353 -9.40 -5.54 20.51
C LEU A 353 -7.90 -5.55 20.83
N PHE A 354 -7.07 -5.14 19.88
CA PHE A 354 -5.61 -5.13 20.06
C PHE A 354 -5.19 -4.11 21.10
N LYS A 355 -5.70 -2.88 21.02
CA LYS A 355 -5.41 -1.82 22.01
C LYS A 355 -5.86 -2.24 23.41
N GLY A 356 -7.05 -2.82 23.55
CA GLY A 356 -7.58 -3.30 24.82
C GLY A 356 -6.82 -4.51 25.39
N LYS A 357 -6.31 -5.41 24.55
CA LYS A 357 -5.56 -6.59 24.98
C LYS A 357 -4.10 -6.31 25.34
N TYR A 358 -3.45 -5.47 24.54
CA TYR A 358 -1.99 -5.26 24.61
C TYR A 358 -1.58 -3.89 25.16
N GLY A 359 -2.54 -2.99 25.43
CA GLY A 359 -2.29 -1.66 25.98
C GLY A 359 -1.83 -0.61 24.94
N GLY A 360 -1.73 -0.99 23.67
CA GLY A 360 -1.31 -0.11 22.58
C GLY A 360 -1.59 -0.74 21.22
N ASP A 361 -1.55 0.08 20.17
CA ASP A 361 -1.61 -0.42 18.80
C ASP A 361 -0.25 -1.03 18.37
N PRO A 362 -0.23 -1.86 17.32
CA PRO A 362 1.00 -2.54 16.91
C PRO A 362 2.11 -1.62 16.40
N ILE A 363 1.81 -0.41 15.91
CA ILE A 363 2.84 0.56 15.48
C ILE A 363 3.53 1.13 16.71
N SER A 364 2.75 1.64 17.68
CA SER A 364 3.28 2.17 18.94
C SER A 364 4.14 1.14 19.70
N LEU A 365 3.65 -0.10 19.81
CA LEU A 365 4.37 -1.19 20.48
C LEU A 365 5.67 -1.55 19.75
N GLY A 366 5.64 -1.67 18.42
CA GLY A 366 6.84 -1.99 17.65
C GLY A 366 7.87 -0.86 17.62
N TYR A 367 7.43 0.39 17.59
CA TYR A 367 8.30 1.56 17.63
C TYR A 367 9.04 1.67 18.98
N ARG A 368 8.36 1.33 20.09
CA ARG A 368 8.95 1.30 21.44
C ARG A 368 9.69 0.00 21.77
N ASP A 369 9.68 -0.97 20.86
CA ASP A 369 10.18 -2.33 21.06
C ASP A 369 9.59 -3.04 22.29
N THR A 370 8.31 -2.80 22.56
CA THR A 370 7.60 -3.36 23.71
C THR A 370 6.70 -4.51 23.28
N THR A 371 7.21 -5.74 23.35
CA THR A 371 6.41 -6.95 23.07
C THR A 371 5.81 -7.51 24.37
N PRO A 372 4.46 -7.56 24.52
CA PRO A 372 3.85 -8.15 25.72
C PRO A 372 4.19 -9.63 25.90
N ARG A 373 4.39 -10.09 27.14
CA ARG A 373 4.72 -11.50 27.45
C ARG A 373 3.64 -12.49 26.94
N SER A 374 2.36 -12.16 27.12
CA SER A 374 1.22 -13.01 26.69
C SER A 374 0.70 -12.63 25.28
N CYS A 375 1.59 -12.47 24.32
CA CYS A 375 1.24 -12.09 22.95
C CYS A 375 0.89 -13.30 22.06
N SER A 376 -0.18 -13.22 21.25
CA SER A 376 -0.50 -14.20 20.21
C SER A 376 0.55 -14.20 19.10
N TRP A 377 0.54 -15.20 18.21
CA TRP A 377 1.47 -15.19 17.08
C TRP A 377 1.15 -14.05 16.11
N ALA A 378 -0.12 -13.81 15.79
CA ALA A 378 -0.54 -12.70 14.93
C ALA A 378 -0.08 -11.33 15.47
N ALA A 379 -0.26 -11.09 16.77
CA ALA A 379 0.16 -9.84 17.40
C ALA A 379 1.68 -9.68 17.45
N ARG A 380 2.43 -10.75 17.78
CA ARG A 380 3.91 -10.73 17.68
C ARG A 380 4.36 -10.43 16.26
N SER A 381 3.66 -10.96 15.26
CA SER A 381 3.97 -10.75 13.85
C SER A 381 3.81 -9.28 13.45
N LEU A 382 2.72 -8.63 13.88
CA LEU A 382 2.49 -7.21 13.66
C LEU A 382 3.53 -6.33 14.36
N ILE A 383 3.81 -6.59 15.64
CA ILE A 383 4.80 -5.82 16.42
C ILE A 383 6.21 -5.95 15.82
N LYS A 384 6.60 -7.16 15.43
CA LYS A 384 7.89 -7.43 14.75
C LYS A 384 8.01 -6.65 13.44
N ALA A 385 6.95 -6.64 12.63
CA ALA A 385 6.93 -5.88 11.39
C ALA A 385 7.03 -4.37 11.65
N SER A 386 6.30 -3.85 12.63
CA SER A 386 6.39 -2.45 13.04
C SER A 386 7.79 -2.06 13.52
N ASN A 387 8.46 -2.90 14.33
CA ASN A 387 9.85 -2.66 14.79
C ASN A 387 10.81 -2.59 13.58
N SER A 388 10.66 -3.47 12.58
CA SER A 388 11.51 -3.42 11.37
C SER A 388 11.42 -2.09 10.61
N LEU A 389 10.33 -1.36 10.77
CA LEU A 389 10.09 -0.05 10.15
C LEU A 389 10.50 1.15 11.00
N LYS A 390 10.92 0.97 12.26
CA LYS A 390 11.13 2.05 13.23
C LYS A 390 11.91 3.26 12.68
N ASP A 391 12.98 3.01 11.91
CA ASP A 391 13.83 4.08 11.38
C ASP A 391 13.14 4.98 10.34
N GLY A 392 12.02 4.53 9.75
CA GLY A 392 11.21 5.32 8.82
C GLY A 392 9.96 5.95 9.45
N VAL A 393 9.73 5.67 10.74
CA VAL A 393 8.65 6.29 11.51
C VAL A 393 9.15 7.62 12.07
N ARG A 394 8.33 8.65 11.93
CA ARG A 394 8.54 9.96 12.55
C ARG A 394 7.33 10.30 13.40
N THR A 395 7.51 11.12 14.42
CA THR A 395 6.39 11.65 15.19
C THR A 395 6.04 13.04 14.69
N ARG A 396 4.75 13.26 14.41
CA ARG A 396 4.15 14.56 14.19
C ARG A 396 3.64 15.07 15.53
N ILE A 397 4.13 16.24 15.90
CA ILE A 397 3.81 16.87 17.18
C ILE A 397 2.37 17.39 17.19
N GLY A 398 1.66 17.07 18.26
CA GLY A 398 0.36 17.61 18.62
C GLY A 398 0.47 18.40 19.92
N ASN A 399 0.23 17.73 21.05
CA ASN A 399 0.38 18.29 22.39
C ASN A 399 1.78 18.04 22.99
N GLY A 400 2.59 17.18 22.39
CA GLY A 400 3.96 16.91 22.80
C GLY A 400 4.11 16.04 24.05
N GLU A 401 3.01 15.58 24.66
CA GLU A 401 3.03 14.84 25.93
C GLU A 401 3.59 13.43 25.79
N THR A 402 3.41 12.82 24.62
CA THR A 402 3.79 11.41 24.39
C THR A 402 5.11 11.26 23.64
N THR A 403 5.66 12.36 23.13
CA THR A 403 6.90 12.40 22.37
C THR A 403 8.07 12.76 23.26
N ARG A 404 9.08 11.90 23.31
CA ARG A 404 10.32 12.14 24.08
C ARG A 404 11.34 12.88 23.24
N ILE A 405 11.88 13.95 23.81
CA ILE A 405 12.75 14.92 23.11
C ILE A 405 13.92 14.23 22.39
N THR A 406 14.65 13.37 23.10
CA THR A 406 15.92 12.76 22.62
C THR A 406 15.77 11.33 22.12
N GLN A 407 14.69 10.64 22.49
CA GLN A 407 14.50 9.22 22.15
C GLN A 407 13.72 9.02 20.85
N ASP A 408 12.81 9.95 20.52
CA ASP A 408 11.92 9.86 19.37
C ASP A 408 12.40 10.78 18.25
N THR A 409 12.11 10.43 16.99
CA THR A 409 12.48 11.25 15.83
C THR A 409 11.29 12.08 15.37
N TRP A 410 11.25 13.34 15.83
CA TRP A 410 10.15 14.28 15.57
C TRP A 410 10.59 15.55 14.82
N VAL A 411 11.91 15.79 14.73
CA VAL A 411 12.53 16.90 13.97
C VAL A 411 13.59 16.32 13.03
N GLY A 412 13.52 16.70 11.74
CA GLY A 412 14.48 16.25 10.74
C GLY A 412 14.59 14.73 10.61
N ASN A 413 15.82 14.24 10.36
CA ASN A 413 16.09 12.84 10.02
C ASN A 413 16.84 12.07 11.12
N SER A 414 17.10 12.69 12.26
CA SER A 414 17.90 12.12 13.35
C SER A 414 17.35 12.49 14.71
N LYS A 415 17.71 11.71 15.71
CA LYS A 415 17.40 12.04 17.11
C LYS A 415 18.17 13.28 17.53
N LEU A 416 17.50 14.19 18.22
CA LEU A 416 18.09 15.42 18.75
C LEU A 416 19.06 15.13 19.88
N LYS A 417 20.10 15.95 20.01
CA LYS A 417 21.02 15.92 21.15
C LYS A 417 20.92 17.21 21.94
N MET A 418 20.62 17.11 23.23
CA MET A 418 20.65 18.29 24.10
C MET A 418 22.09 18.65 24.45
N LYS A 419 22.36 19.95 24.60
CA LYS A 419 23.64 20.46 25.13
C LYS A 419 23.84 19.92 26.55
N ASN A 420 25.08 19.57 26.89
CA ASN A 420 25.45 19.22 28.27
C ASN A 420 25.43 20.49 29.13
N THR A 421 24.28 20.80 29.75
CA THR A 421 24.15 21.90 30.69
C THR A 421 24.04 21.34 32.10
N SER A 422 24.91 21.78 33.01
CA SER A 422 25.02 21.27 34.40
C SER A 422 23.86 21.63 35.33
N SER A 423 22.79 22.24 34.81
CA SER A 423 21.61 22.67 35.59
C SER A 423 20.59 21.55 35.75
N ASN A 424 20.12 21.32 36.98
CA ASN A 424 19.09 20.32 37.32
C ASN A 424 17.78 20.51 36.51
N ASP A 425 17.43 21.73 36.13
CA ASP A 425 16.21 22.04 35.35
C ASP A 425 16.18 21.40 33.96
N VAL A 426 17.34 21.24 33.32
CA VAL A 426 17.45 20.63 31.97
C VAL A 426 17.32 19.10 32.04
N ARG A 427 17.61 18.49 33.20
CA ARG A 427 17.48 17.04 33.41
C ARG A 427 16.02 16.58 33.51
N GLN A 428 15.09 17.49 33.84
CA GLN A 428 13.66 17.18 33.94
C GLN A 428 12.91 17.29 32.59
N LEU A 429 13.58 17.78 31.53
CA LEU A 429 13.02 17.87 30.18
C LEU A 429 12.98 16.49 29.50
N THR A 430 11.85 15.79 29.66
CA THR A 430 11.65 14.45 29.08
C THR A 430 10.82 14.48 27.80
N THR A 431 9.76 15.27 27.75
CA THR A 431 8.78 15.31 26.65
C THR A 431 8.78 16.64 25.90
N VAL A 432 8.31 16.63 24.65
CA VAL A 432 8.25 17.84 23.80
C VAL A 432 7.31 18.89 24.37
N ALA A 433 6.29 18.49 25.14
CA ALA A 433 5.40 19.40 25.85
C ALA A 433 6.16 20.39 26.76
N HIS A 434 7.27 19.99 27.38
CA HIS A 434 8.07 20.87 28.22
C HIS A 434 8.80 21.98 27.44
N LEU A 435 8.90 21.87 26.11
CA LEU A 435 9.45 22.91 25.23
C LEU A 435 8.39 23.92 24.77
N MET A 436 7.13 23.72 25.15
CA MET A 436 5.99 24.55 24.77
C MET A 436 5.55 25.45 25.93
N THR A 437 5.01 26.63 25.60
CA THR A 437 4.32 27.51 26.55
C THR A 437 2.87 27.07 26.74
N THR A 438 2.20 27.60 27.78
CA THR A 438 0.76 27.39 28.02
C THR A 438 -0.11 27.88 26.86
N GLU A 439 0.35 28.89 26.11
CA GLU A 439 -0.28 29.40 24.89
C GLU A 439 -0.03 28.54 23.64
N ARG A 440 0.60 27.36 23.79
CA ARG A 440 0.93 26.42 22.70
C ARG A 440 1.83 27.03 21.63
N ARG A 441 2.80 27.80 22.09
CA ARG A 441 3.91 28.34 21.30
C ARG A 441 5.21 27.70 21.75
N TRP A 442 6.22 27.69 20.89
CA TRP A 442 7.55 27.26 21.29
C TRP A 442 8.15 28.22 22.32
N ASN A 443 8.70 27.69 23.41
CA ASN A 443 9.49 28.47 24.36
C ASN A 443 10.88 28.73 23.76
N ALA A 444 10.98 29.77 22.94
CA ALA A 444 12.20 30.08 22.19
C ALA A 444 13.43 30.23 23.10
N PRO A 445 13.40 31.00 24.22
CA PRO A 445 14.54 31.09 25.13
C PRO A 445 15.05 29.72 25.62
N LEU A 446 14.13 28.82 26.00
CA LEU A 446 14.48 27.48 26.46
C LEU A 446 15.11 26.63 25.35
N ILE A 447 14.55 26.69 24.14
CA ILE A 447 15.04 25.91 23.00
C ILE A 447 16.45 26.33 22.59
N TRP A 448 16.73 27.64 22.46
CA TRP A 448 18.06 28.13 22.12
C TRP A 448 19.11 27.78 23.19
N ARG A 449 18.70 27.74 24.46
CA ARG A 449 19.55 27.29 25.58
C ARG A 449 19.87 25.80 25.49
N CYS A 450 18.90 24.96 25.14
CA CYS A 450 19.03 23.50 25.20
C CYS A 450 19.64 22.86 23.94
N PHE A 451 19.50 23.46 22.76
CA PHE A 451 19.88 22.85 21.48
C PHE A 451 20.90 23.68 20.70
N GLN A 452 21.64 23.02 19.80
CA GLN A 452 22.54 23.71 18.86
C GLN A 452 21.74 24.58 17.89
N GLU A 453 22.38 25.60 17.31
CA GLU A 453 21.67 26.60 16.49
C GLU A 453 20.85 25.97 15.36
N GLN A 454 21.41 24.96 14.67
CA GLN A 454 20.74 24.26 13.57
C GLN A 454 19.52 23.45 14.05
N GLU A 455 19.62 22.77 15.19
CA GLU A 455 18.53 21.97 15.76
C GLU A 455 17.42 22.87 16.30
N ALA A 456 17.79 23.95 16.99
CA ALA A 456 16.85 24.94 17.52
C ALA A 456 16.01 25.56 16.40
N LYS A 457 16.62 25.93 15.27
CA LYS A 457 15.89 26.43 14.09
C LYS A 457 14.87 25.43 13.55
N LEU A 458 15.26 24.15 13.46
CA LEU A 458 14.35 23.10 12.98
C LEU A 458 13.19 22.83 13.94
N ILE A 459 13.44 22.91 15.26
CA ILE A 459 12.38 22.82 16.28
C ILE A 459 11.41 24.00 16.11
N MET A 460 11.93 25.23 16.04
CA MET A 460 11.13 26.45 15.87
C MET A 460 10.32 26.46 14.56
N ALA A 461 10.83 25.81 13.51
CA ALA A 461 10.14 25.65 12.22
C ALA A 461 9.06 24.55 12.24
N THR A 462 8.95 23.76 13.30
CA THR A 462 7.92 22.71 13.41
C THR A 462 6.61 23.34 13.86
N HIS A 463 5.54 23.15 13.07
CA HIS A 463 4.23 23.72 13.40
C HIS A 463 3.60 23.04 14.61
N ILE A 464 3.11 23.84 15.56
CA ILE A 464 2.25 23.36 16.67
C ILE A 464 0.79 23.60 16.26
N PRO A 465 -0.05 22.54 16.18
CA PRO A 465 -1.47 22.72 15.84
C PRO A 465 -2.19 23.61 16.85
N SER A 466 -3.12 24.44 16.39
CA SER A 466 -3.94 25.29 17.27
C SER A 466 -4.79 24.46 18.26
N ASP A 467 -5.23 23.25 17.86
CA ASP A 467 -6.02 22.34 18.71
C ASP A 467 -5.18 21.33 19.50
N CYS A 468 -5.61 21.04 20.73
CA CYS A 468 -4.94 20.10 21.62
C CYS A 468 -5.19 18.67 21.15
N VAL A 469 -4.48 18.29 20.09
CA VAL A 469 -4.51 16.95 19.49
C VAL A 469 -3.34 16.13 20.00
N GLN A 470 -3.53 14.81 20.09
CA GLN A 470 -2.45 13.90 20.48
C GLN A 470 -1.38 13.82 19.39
N ASP A 471 -0.14 13.53 19.81
CA ASP A 471 0.95 13.25 18.86
C ASP A 471 0.62 12.03 17.99
N THR A 472 1.07 12.07 16.73
CA THR A 472 0.79 11.00 15.77
C THR A 472 2.04 10.50 15.05
N TYR A 473 2.04 9.25 14.60
CA TYR A 473 3.10 8.69 13.78
C TYR A 473 2.87 8.95 12.30
N GLN A 474 3.95 9.28 11.60
CA GLN A 474 3.98 9.51 10.16
C GLN A 474 5.09 8.70 9.50
N TRP A 475 4.88 8.35 8.23
CA TRP A 475 5.80 7.58 7.41
C TRP A 475 6.65 8.49 6.51
N GLU A 476 7.96 8.52 6.74
CA GLU A 476 8.90 9.44 6.10
C GLU A 476 9.01 9.27 4.57
N TYR A 477 8.94 8.03 4.07
CA TYR A 477 9.20 7.73 2.66
C TYR A 477 8.00 7.98 1.73
N THR A 478 7.02 8.75 2.17
CA THR A 478 5.85 9.16 1.39
C THR A 478 5.54 10.61 1.66
N LYS A 479 5.24 11.37 0.59
CA LYS A 479 4.98 12.81 0.69
C LYS A 479 3.88 13.15 1.70
N ASN A 480 2.81 12.37 1.75
CA ASN A 480 1.67 12.60 2.64
C ASN A 480 1.79 11.96 4.03
N GLY A 481 2.95 11.36 4.36
CA GLY A 481 3.16 10.71 5.65
C GLY A 481 2.38 9.39 5.83
N LYS A 482 1.69 8.88 4.80
CA LYS A 482 0.90 7.65 4.88
C LYS A 482 1.69 6.46 4.36
N TYR A 483 1.78 5.42 5.17
CA TYR A 483 2.46 4.19 4.78
C TYR A 483 1.83 3.55 3.52
N THR A 484 2.67 3.16 2.57
CA THR A 484 2.29 2.29 1.45
C THR A 484 3.10 1.00 1.49
N PHE A 485 2.50 -0.09 1.01
CA PHE A 485 3.21 -1.38 0.88
C PHE A 485 4.51 -1.22 0.07
N LYS A 486 4.49 -0.44 -1.01
CA LYS A 486 5.66 -0.22 -1.87
C LYS A 486 6.78 0.49 -1.13
N SER A 487 6.48 1.60 -0.44
CA SER A 487 7.49 2.36 0.30
C SER A 487 8.08 1.55 1.45
N GLY A 488 7.25 0.81 2.18
CA GLY A 488 7.73 -0.05 3.26
C GLY A 488 8.57 -1.24 2.80
N TYR A 489 8.17 -1.91 1.71
CA TYR A 489 8.92 -3.03 1.15
C TYR A 489 10.35 -2.62 0.78
N TRP A 490 10.49 -1.53 0.03
CA TRP A 490 11.82 -1.09 -0.42
C TRP A 490 12.69 -0.55 0.73
N HIS A 491 12.09 0.06 1.75
CA HIS A 491 12.80 0.45 2.97
C HIS A 491 13.37 -0.75 3.75
N ILE A 492 12.59 -1.83 3.88
CA ILE A 492 13.08 -3.04 4.54
C ILE A 492 14.18 -3.69 3.70
N GLN A 493 14.00 -3.77 2.38
CA GLN A 493 14.99 -4.36 1.48
C GLN A 493 16.33 -3.61 1.48
N SER A 494 16.31 -2.27 1.53
CA SER A 494 17.52 -1.44 1.52
C SER A 494 18.31 -1.53 2.83
N LYS A 495 17.66 -1.82 3.96
CA LYS A 495 18.37 -2.10 5.23
C LYS A 495 19.11 -3.43 5.20
N THR A 496 18.51 -4.44 4.58
CA THR A 496 19.13 -5.77 4.49
C THR A 496 20.32 -5.79 3.52
N ASN A 497 20.37 -4.88 2.55
CA ASN A 497 21.44 -4.74 1.55
C ASN A 497 21.77 -3.25 1.34
N ALA A 498 22.80 -2.68 1.99
CA ALA A 498 23.19 -1.26 1.84
C ALA A 498 24.12 -1.01 0.63
N PRO A 499 24.25 0.23 0.07
CA PRO A 499 23.40 1.45 0.14
C PRO A 499 22.98 1.97 -1.28
N PRO A 500 22.38 3.17 -1.43
CA PRO A 500 21.12 3.71 -0.92
C PRO A 500 20.03 3.79 -2.04
N LEU A 501 18.90 4.46 -1.72
CA LEU A 501 17.80 4.94 -2.58
C LEU A 501 18.21 5.83 -3.79
N GLY A 502 19.35 5.57 -4.42
CA GLY A 502 19.71 6.13 -5.71
C GLY A 502 19.20 5.22 -6.80
N THR A 503 18.08 5.57 -7.44
CA THR A 503 17.78 4.98 -8.75
C THR A 503 18.95 5.30 -9.68
N ASP A 504 19.66 4.28 -10.15
CA ASP A 504 20.56 4.44 -11.28
C ASP A 504 19.69 4.96 -12.44
N LYS A 505 19.95 6.21 -12.85
CA LYS A 505 19.18 6.89 -13.90
C LYS A 505 19.11 6.03 -15.15
N PHE A 506 20.19 5.30 -15.46
CA PHE A 506 20.24 4.36 -16.57
C PHE A 506 19.16 3.28 -16.45
N TRP A 507 19.14 2.55 -15.32
CA TRP A 507 18.18 1.47 -15.12
C TRP A 507 16.75 1.98 -15.00
N ALA A 508 16.54 3.12 -14.34
CA ALA A 508 15.24 3.77 -14.27
C ALA A 508 14.69 4.09 -15.67
N ASN A 509 15.52 4.63 -16.56
CA ASN A 509 15.15 4.93 -17.94
C ASN A 509 14.96 3.65 -18.76
N MET A 510 15.89 2.69 -18.67
CA MET A 510 15.84 1.42 -19.40
C MET A 510 14.54 0.65 -19.12
N TRP A 511 14.13 0.52 -17.86
CA TRP A 511 12.88 -0.20 -17.54
C TRP A 511 11.61 0.59 -17.90
N ARG A 512 11.67 1.93 -17.91
CA ARG A 512 10.55 2.83 -18.28
C ARG A 512 10.42 3.08 -19.78
N SER A 513 11.44 2.77 -20.58
CA SER A 513 11.45 2.93 -22.03
C SER A 513 10.29 2.19 -22.72
N SER A 514 10.00 2.56 -23.96
CA SER A 514 9.01 1.92 -24.81
C SER A 514 9.45 0.55 -25.39
N LEU A 515 10.68 0.10 -25.09
CA LEU A 515 11.23 -1.18 -25.54
C LEU A 515 10.34 -2.38 -25.14
N LEU A 516 10.28 -3.40 -26.00
CA LEU A 516 9.54 -4.63 -25.72
C LEU A 516 10.04 -5.30 -24.42
N PRO A 517 9.16 -5.89 -23.59
CA PRO A 517 9.57 -6.55 -22.36
C PRO A 517 10.64 -7.64 -22.55
N ARG A 518 10.58 -8.39 -23.66
CA ARG A 518 11.60 -9.40 -24.02
C ARG A 518 12.99 -8.77 -24.23
N TRP A 519 13.03 -7.61 -24.88
CA TRP A 519 14.26 -6.89 -25.15
C TRP A 519 14.86 -6.29 -23.89
N LYS A 520 14.03 -5.73 -23.00
CA LYS A 520 14.51 -5.25 -21.68
C LYS A 520 15.19 -6.38 -20.90
N HIS A 521 14.61 -7.57 -20.87
CA HIS A 521 15.22 -8.71 -20.18
C HIS A 521 16.48 -9.22 -20.88
N PHE A 522 16.51 -9.17 -22.22
CA PHE A 522 17.70 -9.51 -23.00
C PHE A 522 18.87 -8.54 -22.72
N ILE A 523 18.63 -7.23 -22.78
CA ILE A 523 19.62 -6.20 -22.44
C ILE A 523 20.06 -6.33 -20.99
N TRP A 524 19.12 -6.57 -20.07
CA TRP A 524 19.44 -6.85 -18.67
C TRP A 524 20.40 -8.03 -18.53
N LYS A 525 20.14 -9.14 -19.24
CA LYS A 525 21.04 -10.31 -19.25
C LYS A 525 22.39 -10.00 -19.87
N LEU A 526 22.44 -9.22 -20.93
CA LEU A 526 23.68 -8.86 -21.62
C LEU A 526 24.58 -8.01 -20.71
N ILE A 527 24.02 -6.96 -20.10
CA ILE A 527 24.72 -6.10 -19.14
C ILE A 527 25.16 -6.92 -17.92
N HIS A 528 24.31 -7.80 -17.41
CA HIS A 528 24.67 -8.69 -16.33
C HIS A 528 25.30 -10.00 -16.81
N ARG A 529 26.02 -10.12 -17.93
CA ARG A 529 26.67 -11.39 -18.44
C ARG A 529 25.94 -12.70 -18.08
N ALA A 530 24.63 -12.73 -18.30
CA ALA A 530 23.71 -13.79 -17.95
C ALA A 530 23.13 -14.49 -19.19
N LEU A 531 23.70 -14.20 -20.37
CA LEU A 531 23.42 -14.92 -21.60
C LEU A 531 24.21 -16.23 -21.66
N PRO A 532 23.64 -17.31 -22.23
CA PRO A 532 24.30 -18.59 -22.43
C PRO A 532 25.26 -18.55 -23.62
N THR A 533 26.24 -17.64 -23.60
CA THR A 533 27.35 -17.67 -24.55
C THR A 533 28.21 -18.91 -24.29
N LYS A 534 28.93 -19.41 -25.29
CA LYS A 534 29.72 -20.65 -25.12
C LYS A 534 30.73 -20.53 -23.97
N THR A 535 31.42 -19.39 -23.83
CA THR A 535 32.33 -19.17 -22.70
C THR A 535 31.61 -19.18 -21.34
N ASN A 536 30.38 -18.65 -21.28
CA ASN A 536 29.60 -18.62 -20.04
C ASN A 536 29.02 -19.99 -19.65
N LEU A 537 28.75 -20.85 -20.62
CA LEU A 537 28.35 -22.24 -20.43
C LEU A 537 29.53 -23.09 -19.95
N CYS A 538 30.70 -22.95 -20.59
CA CYS A 538 31.96 -23.60 -20.19
C CYS A 538 32.34 -23.24 -18.74
N LYS A 539 32.26 -21.95 -18.35
CA LYS A 539 32.46 -21.48 -16.96
C LYS A 539 31.51 -22.11 -15.93
N ARG A 540 30.45 -22.78 -16.37
CA ARG A 540 29.44 -23.45 -15.52
C ARG A 540 29.49 -24.98 -15.64
N GLY A 541 30.60 -25.52 -16.16
CA GLY A 541 30.85 -26.96 -16.24
C GLY A 541 30.12 -27.66 -17.38
N ILE A 542 29.67 -26.92 -18.40
CA ILE A 542 29.10 -27.52 -19.62
C ILE A 542 30.23 -27.63 -20.64
N ASP A 543 30.58 -28.86 -20.98
CA ASP A 543 31.65 -29.14 -21.94
C ASP A 543 31.15 -28.92 -23.38
N ILE A 544 31.67 -27.87 -24.01
CA ILE A 544 31.35 -27.46 -25.37
C ILE A 544 32.51 -26.70 -26.01
N GLU A 545 32.63 -26.81 -27.32
CA GLU A 545 33.57 -26.01 -28.11
C GLU A 545 33.24 -24.51 -28.00
N VAL A 546 34.21 -23.71 -27.53
CA VAL A 546 34.02 -22.29 -27.23
C VAL A 546 34.22 -21.34 -28.42
N THR A 547 34.49 -21.86 -29.62
CA THR A 547 34.70 -21.06 -30.84
C THR A 547 33.44 -20.30 -31.27
N CYS A 548 33.62 -19.11 -31.82
CA CYS A 548 32.56 -18.23 -32.30
C CYS A 548 31.80 -18.86 -33.48
N PRO A 549 30.46 -18.99 -33.41
CA PRO A 549 29.66 -19.56 -34.50
C PRO A 549 29.72 -18.76 -35.81
N PHE A 550 30.07 -17.46 -35.74
CA PHE A 550 30.15 -16.59 -36.91
C PHE A 550 31.50 -16.70 -37.62
N CYS A 551 32.60 -16.34 -36.94
CA CYS A 551 33.92 -16.28 -37.58
C CYS A 551 34.76 -17.54 -37.42
N LYS A 552 34.38 -18.47 -36.54
CA LYS A 552 35.12 -19.69 -36.16
C LYS A 552 36.57 -19.49 -35.65
N GLY A 553 37.10 -18.26 -35.65
CA GLY A 553 38.51 -17.99 -35.30
C GLY A 553 38.78 -17.46 -33.89
N GLN A 554 37.77 -17.04 -33.13
CA GLN A 554 37.94 -16.54 -31.74
C GLN A 554 36.92 -17.17 -30.78
N THR A 555 37.13 -17.01 -29.48
CA THR A 555 36.20 -17.51 -28.45
C THR A 555 34.90 -16.69 -28.40
N GLU A 556 33.75 -17.37 -28.25
CA GLU A 556 32.42 -16.76 -28.22
C GLU A 556 32.12 -16.07 -26.88
N THR A 557 32.77 -14.93 -26.65
CA THR A 557 32.43 -14.02 -25.54
C THR A 557 31.27 -13.09 -25.91
N ASP A 558 30.60 -12.50 -24.92
CA ASP A 558 29.59 -11.46 -25.13
C ASP A 558 30.16 -10.23 -25.86
N LEU A 559 31.41 -9.86 -25.56
CA LEU A 559 32.10 -8.80 -26.27
C LEU A 559 32.38 -9.19 -27.74
N HIS A 560 32.88 -10.40 -27.99
CA HIS A 560 33.22 -10.82 -29.34
C HIS A 560 31.97 -10.94 -30.22
N ILE A 561 30.97 -11.71 -29.79
CA ILE A 561 29.79 -12.00 -30.61
C ILE A 561 28.98 -10.74 -31.00
N PHE A 562 28.86 -9.76 -30.10
CA PHE A 562 28.04 -8.57 -30.33
C PHE A 562 28.82 -7.38 -30.86
N ARG A 563 30.15 -7.36 -30.78
CA ARG A 563 30.96 -6.17 -31.09
C ARG A 563 32.19 -6.43 -31.96
N LEU A 564 33.05 -7.37 -31.56
CA LEU A 564 34.38 -7.55 -32.19
C LEU A 564 34.39 -8.59 -33.32
N CYS A 565 33.34 -9.39 -33.48
CA CYS A 565 33.24 -10.35 -34.56
C CYS A 565 33.15 -9.60 -35.90
N PRO A 566 33.90 -10.01 -36.95
CA PRO A 566 33.82 -9.40 -38.28
C PRO A 566 32.39 -9.30 -38.82
N THR A 567 31.59 -10.35 -38.65
CA THR A 567 30.18 -10.37 -39.03
C THR A 567 29.37 -9.31 -38.27
N ALA A 568 29.61 -9.14 -36.97
CA ALA A 568 28.92 -8.12 -36.16
C ALA A 568 29.37 -6.70 -36.55
N GLN A 569 30.65 -6.49 -36.86
CA GLN A 569 31.18 -5.23 -37.36
C GLN A 569 30.52 -4.81 -38.68
N MET A 570 30.38 -5.76 -39.63
CA MET A 570 29.66 -5.52 -40.88
C MET A 570 28.20 -5.12 -40.63
N VAL A 571 27.50 -5.85 -39.75
CA VAL A 571 26.11 -5.52 -39.38
C VAL A 571 26.02 -4.13 -38.76
N TRP A 572 26.93 -3.75 -37.87
CA TRP A 572 26.89 -2.43 -37.25
C TRP A 572 27.12 -1.29 -38.24
N ARG A 573 28.10 -1.45 -39.16
CA ARG A 573 28.39 -0.49 -40.23
C ARG A 573 27.21 -0.33 -41.19
N ALA A 574 26.58 -1.45 -41.57
CA ALA A 574 25.44 -1.46 -42.50
C ALA A 574 24.09 -1.17 -41.82
N SER A 575 24.04 -1.12 -40.48
CA SER A 575 22.82 -0.77 -39.76
C SER A 575 22.48 0.72 -39.93
N PRO A 576 21.22 1.14 -39.75
CA PRO A 576 20.83 2.55 -39.77
C PRO A 576 21.55 3.43 -38.74
N LEU A 577 22.24 2.84 -37.76
CA LEU A 577 23.04 3.58 -36.77
C LEU A 577 24.48 3.81 -37.21
N GLY A 578 24.96 3.14 -38.27
CA GLY A 578 26.30 3.34 -38.84
C GLY A 578 27.45 3.15 -37.83
N ILE A 579 27.29 2.26 -36.84
CA ILE A 579 28.23 2.17 -35.73
C ILE A 579 29.53 1.49 -36.19
N VAL A 580 30.65 2.19 -36.05
CA VAL A 580 31.99 1.58 -36.18
C VAL A 580 32.38 0.99 -34.82
N SER A 581 32.29 -0.33 -34.69
CA SER A 581 32.52 -1.00 -33.40
C SER A 581 33.99 -1.26 -33.07
N GLU A 582 34.88 -1.10 -34.06
CA GLU A 582 36.34 -1.14 -33.96
C GLU A 582 36.83 0.10 -33.21
N SER A 583 37.29 -0.04 -31.97
CA SER A 583 38.01 1.03 -31.28
C SER A 583 39.27 0.46 -30.64
N GLN A 584 40.33 1.28 -30.57
CA GLN A 584 41.63 0.90 -30.00
C GLN A 584 41.55 0.65 -28.47
N ALA A 585 40.52 1.18 -27.80
CA ALA A 585 40.29 0.96 -26.38
C ALA A 585 39.46 -0.32 -26.11
N MET A 586 39.99 -1.23 -25.28
CA MET A 586 39.29 -2.41 -24.75
C MET A 586 38.14 -2.01 -23.80
N VAL A 587 37.03 -1.52 -24.36
CA VAL A 587 35.81 -1.20 -23.59
C VAL A 587 34.96 -2.47 -23.40
N PRO A 588 34.64 -2.88 -22.16
CA PRO A 588 33.77 -4.02 -21.90
C PRO A 588 32.37 -3.85 -22.51
N MET A 589 31.74 -4.96 -22.91
CA MET A 589 30.42 -4.96 -23.55
C MET A 589 29.35 -4.22 -22.73
N GLN A 590 29.42 -4.34 -21.40
CA GLN A 590 28.49 -3.68 -20.47
C GLN A 590 28.59 -2.17 -20.56
N THR A 591 29.81 -1.65 -20.51
CA THR A 591 30.10 -0.21 -20.55
C THR A 591 29.76 0.36 -21.91
N TRP A 592 30.13 -0.34 -22.99
CA TRP A 592 29.82 0.04 -24.36
C TRP A 592 28.31 0.21 -24.57
N LEU A 593 27.53 -0.82 -24.22
CA LEU A 593 26.07 -0.79 -24.36
C LEU A 593 25.40 0.27 -23.49
N ARG A 594 25.87 0.42 -22.24
CA ARG A 594 25.33 1.41 -21.30
C ARG A 594 25.59 2.83 -21.80
N ASN A 595 26.76 3.10 -22.39
CA ASN A 595 27.10 4.42 -22.92
C ASN A 595 26.20 4.83 -24.08
N PHE A 596 25.97 3.94 -25.07
CA PHE A 596 25.06 4.21 -26.19
C PHE A 596 23.62 4.44 -25.73
N LEU A 597 23.09 3.56 -24.87
CA LEU A 597 21.72 3.71 -24.38
C LEU A 597 21.56 4.97 -23.53
N ASN A 598 22.55 5.33 -22.70
CA ASN A 598 22.53 6.61 -21.97
C ASN A 598 22.57 7.81 -22.90
N LEU A 599 23.40 7.77 -23.95
CA LEU A 599 23.47 8.82 -24.96
C LEU A 599 22.11 9.05 -25.60
N PHE A 600 21.47 7.97 -26.08
CA PHE A 600 20.15 8.04 -26.72
C PHE A 600 19.06 8.51 -25.74
N PHE A 601 19.03 7.95 -24.54
CA PHE A 601 18.05 8.37 -23.52
C PHE A 601 18.20 9.84 -23.10
N ASN A 602 19.41 10.40 -23.15
CA ASN A 602 19.66 11.79 -22.79
C ASN A 602 19.40 12.76 -23.95
N GLN A 603 19.70 12.38 -25.20
CA GLN A 603 19.54 13.24 -26.38
C GLN A 603 18.09 13.24 -26.89
N ASP A 604 17.48 12.07 -27.03
CA ASP A 604 16.19 11.92 -27.73
C ASP A 604 15.04 11.55 -26.79
N GLY A 605 15.36 11.27 -25.53
CA GLY A 605 14.42 10.77 -24.54
C GLY A 605 14.31 9.24 -24.51
N LYS A 606 13.51 8.74 -23.57
CA LYS A 606 13.41 7.32 -23.21
C LYS A 606 12.70 6.43 -24.24
N ASP A 607 11.99 7.02 -25.20
CA ASP A 607 11.08 6.32 -26.12
C ASP A 607 11.55 6.40 -27.58
N ASP A 608 12.84 6.68 -27.80
CA ASP A 608 13.38 6.97 -29.12
C ASP A 608 13.68 5.74 -30.01
N SER A 609 13.59 5.99 -31.32
CA SER A 609 13.86 5.09 -32.43
C SER A 609 15.29 4.53 -32.45
N ARG A 610 16.32 5.28 -32.03
CA ARG A 610 17.72 4.82 -32.03
C ARG A 610 17.96 3.74 -30.98
N ALA A 611 17.38 3.90 -29.80
CA ALA A 611 17.45 2.89 -28.74
C ALA A 611 16.73 1.59 -29.16
N VAL A 612 15.61 1.71 -29.87
CA VAL A 612 14.89 0.59 -30.48
C VAL A 612 15.75 -0.11 -31.54
N GLN A 613 16.34 0.65 -32.46
CA GLN A 613 17.21 0.12 -33.52
C GLN A 613 18.42 -0.62 -32.94
N LEU A 614 19.13 -0.02 -31.98
CA LEU A 614 20.28 -0.64 -31.31
C LEU A 614 19.90 -1.97 -30.68
N THR A 615 18.76 -1.98 -29.98
CA THR A 615 18.28 -3.16 -29.25
C THR A 615 17.81 -4.26 -30.20
N ALA A 616 17.14 -3.90 -31.30
CA ALA A 616 16.70 -4.83 -32.32
C ALA A 616 17.88 -5.46 -33.06
N THR A 617 18.92 -4.71 -33.40
CA THR A 617 20.15 -5.22 -34.02
C THR A 617 20.85 -6.23 -33.10
N LEU A 618 21.05 -5.89 -31.81
CA LEU A 618 21.61 -6.84 -30.84
C LEU A 618 20.77 -8.11 -30.70
N TRP A 619 19.44 -7.96 -30.68
CA TRP A 619 18.53 -9.10 -30.61
C TRP A 619 18.60 -9.98 -31.88
N ALA A 620 18.68 -9.38 -33.07
CA ALA A 620 18.80 -10.11 -34.34
C ALA A 620 20.13 -10.88 -34.43
N ILE A 621 21.25 -10.27 -34.00
CA ILE A 621 22.55 -10.96 -33.88
C ILE A 621 22.41 -12.19 -32.99
N TRP A 622 21.75 -12.05 -31.84
CA TRP A 622 21.53 -13.16 -30.92
C TRP A 622 20.64 -14.28 -31.51
N LEU A 623 19.57 -13.91 -32.22
CA LEU A 623 18.71 -14.87 -32.90
C LEU A 623 19.45 -15.62 -33.99
N HIS A 624 20.20 -14.93 -34.86
CA HIS A 624 20.95 -15.56 -35.94
C HIS A 624 22.02 -16.53 -35.41
N ARG A 625 22.71 -16.16 -34.32
CA ARG A 625 23.62 -17.10 -33.65
C ARG A 625 22.90 -18.36 -33.16
N ASN A 626 21.69 -18.23 -32.63
CA ASN A 626 20.92 -19.41 -32.21
C ASN A 626 20.44 -20.24 -33.41
N ASP A 627 20.09 -19.62 -34.54
CA ASP A 627 19.75 -20.31 -35.78
C ASP A 627 20.94 -21.11 -36.34
N ILE A 628 22.16 -20.58 -36.26
CA ILE A 628 23.37 -21.33 -36.65
C ILE A 628 23.54 -22.57 -35.76
N ILE A 629 23.45 -22.41 -34.44
CA ILE A 629 23.74 -23.48 -33.49
C ILE A 629 22.65 -24.56 -33.47
N PHE A 630 21.38 -24.17 -33.49
CA PHE A 630 20.27 -25.09 -33.25
C PHE A 630 19.55 -25.50 -34.53
N ARG A 631 19.75 -24.79 -35.64
CA ARG A 631 19.07 -25.03 -36.92
C ARG A 631 20.04 -25.20 -38.10
N GLY A 632 21.35 -25.14 -37.87
CA GLY A 632 22.37 -25.34 -38.91
C GLY A 632 22.39 -24.26 -40.00
N VAL A 633 21.85 -23.07 -39.73
CA VAL A 633 21.82 -21.96 -40.70
C VAL A 633 23.24 -21.44 -40.93
N SER A 634 23.56 -20.99 -42.15
CA SER A 634 24.85 -20.37 -42.48
C SER A 634 24.95 -18.91 -41.99
N VAL A 635 26.18 -18.41 -41.86
CA VAL A 635 26.43 -17.02 -41.44
C VAL A 635 26.01 -16.07 -42.57
N ASN A 636 25.10 -15.13 -42.28
CA ASN A 636 24.60 -14.17 -43.26
C ASN A 636 24.29 -12.81 -42.60
N PRO A 637 25.13 -11.78 -42.80
CA PRO A 637 24.89 -10.42 -42.27
C PRO A 637 23.59 -9.77 -42.74
N ASN A 638 23.18 -9.98 -44.01
CA ASN A 638 21.98 -9.36 -44.58
C ASN A 638 20.72 -9.87 -43.87
N ARG A 639 20.66 -11.17 -43.60
CA ARG A 639 19.57 -11.78 -42.83
C ARG A 639 19.45 -11.19 -41.41
N ILE A 640 20.58 -10.85 -40.77
CA ILE A 640 20.56 -10.19 -39.45
C ILE A 640 19.92 -8.80 -39.56
N LEU A 641 20.27 -8.03 -40.59
CA LEU A 641 19.72 -6.69 -40.83
C LEU A 641 18.23 -6.72 -41.15
N GLU A 642 17.79 -7.64 -42.01
CA GLU A 642 16.37 -7.86 -42.34
C GLU A 642 15.54 -8.20 -41.10
N VAL A 643 16.03 -9.14 -40.27
CA VAL A 643 15.36 -9.52 -39.02
C VAL A 643 15.32 -8.33 -38.04
N ALA A 644 16.39 -7.53 -37.96
CA ALA A 644 16.41 -6.33 -37.13
C ALA A 644 15.36 -5.30 -37.59
N GLN A 645 15.30 -5.01 -38.89
CA GLN A 645 14.33 -4.08 -39.47
C GLN A 645 12.88 -4.55 -39.31
N SER A 646 12.60 -5.82 -39.59
CA SER A 646 11.28 -6.44 -39.36
C SER A 646 10.84 -6.26 -37.91
N HIS A 647 11.74 -6.50 -36.96
CA HIS A 647 11.46 -6.32 -35.54
C HIS A 647 11.21 -4.87 -35.12
N VAL A 648 11.88 -3.90 -35.73
CA VAL A 648 11.63 -2.47 -35.51
C VAL A 648 10.27 -2.09 -36.08
N HIS A 649 9.91 -2.58 -37.27
CA HIS A 649 8.62 -2.33 -37.89
C HIS A 649 7.46 -2.87 -37.01
N SER A 650 7.53 -4.14 -36.59
CA SER A 650 6.51 -4.71 -35.70
C SER A 650 6.40 -3.98 -34.35
N TRP A 651 7.50 -3.37 -33.88
CA TRP A 651 7.44 -2.54 -32.68
C TRP A 651 6.68 -1.23 -32.92
N LYS A 652 6.88 -0.58 -34.07
CA LYS A 652 6.16 0.65 -34.44
C LYS A 652 4.65 0.40 -34.52
N GLU A 653 4.24 -0.64 -35.25
CA GLU A 653 2.83 -1.07 -35.36
C GLU A 653 2.21 -1.30 -33.97
N ALA A 654 2.95 -1.95 -33.05
CA ALA A 654 2.47 -2.22 -31.70
C ALA A 654 2.33 -0.95 -30.83
N GLN A 655 3.10 0.12 -31.09
CA GLN A 655 2.92 1.40 -30.40
C GLN A 655 1.73 2.18 -30.95
N GLU A 656 1.54 2.16 -32.27
CA GLU A 656 0.39 2.80 -32.92
C GLU A 656 -0.92 2.19 -32.44
N ALA A 657 -1.02 0.86 -32.41
CA ALA A 657 -2.18 0.15 -31.88
C ALA A 657 -2.49 0.51 -30.41
N LYS A 658 -1.45 0.70 -29.58
CA LYS A 658 -1.63 1.15 -28.18
C LYS A 658 -2.15 2.58 -28.09
N LEU A 659 -1.68 3.47 -28.95
CA LEU A 659 -2.14 4.85 -28.99
C LEU A 659 -3.62 4.91 -29.37
N MET A 660 -4.02 4.14 -30.39
CA MET A 660 -5.42 4.03 -30.82
C MET A 660 -6.32 3.50 -29.69
N GLN A 661 -5.91 2.45 -28.97
CA GLN A 661 -6.66 1.94 -27.82
C GLN A 661 -6.82 2.98 -26.70
N GLN A 662 -5.78 3.77 -26.41
CA GLN A 662 -5.86 4.81 -25.39
C GLN A 662 -6.79 5.97 -25.80
N GLN A 663 -6.83 6.31 -27.07
CA GLN A 663 -7.75 7.31 -27.59
C GLN A 663 -9.21 6.84 -27.50
N HIS A 664 -9.48 5.57 -27.81
CA HIS A 664 -10.82 4.98 -27.63
C HIS A 664 -11.27 4.93 -26.16
N LEU A 665 -10.37 4.64 -25.20
CA LEU A 665 -10.71 4.69 -23.77
C LEU A 665 -10.94 6.11 -23.23
N ASN A 666 -10.35 7.12 -23.87
CA ASN A 666 -10.44 8.52 -23.46
C ASN A 666 -11.50 9.32 -24.22
N TRP A 667 -12.29 8.66 -25.10
CA TRP A 667 -13.43 9.30 -25.76
C TRP A 667 -14.46 9.72 -24.71
N LYS A 668 -14.52 11.01 -24.43
CA LYS A 668 -15.58 11.66 -23.63
C LYS A 668 -16.51 12.41 -24.57
N GLN A 669 -17.80 12.48 -24.22
CA GLN A 669 -18.79 13.23 -25.00
C GLN A 669 -18.34 14.69 -25.22
N PRO A 670 -18.47 15.23 -26.43
CA PRO A 670 -18.24 16.65 -26.69
C PRO A 670 -19.41 17.45 -26.09
N GLY A 671 -19.19 18.15 -24.97
CA GLY A 671 -20.22 18.97 -24.33
C GLY A 671 -19.88 19.47 -22.92
N GLU A 672 -18.96 18.82 -22.18
CA GLU A 672 -18.52 19.34 -20.89
C GLU A 672 -17.43 20.42 -21.06
N ILE A 673 -17.83 21.69 -20.98
CA ILE A 673 -16.92 22.82 -20.81
C ILE A 673 -16.13 22.60 -19.50
N ASN A 674 -14.81 22.43 -19.62
CA ASN A 674 -13.90 22.24 -18.49
C ASN A 674 -13.82 23.49 -17.60
N LEU A 675 -14.73 23.61 -16.63
CA LEU A 675 -14.58 24.49 -15.46
C LEU A 675 -13.43 24.05 -14.51
N THR A 676 -12.68 23.00 -14.87
CA THR A 676 -11.62 22.36 -14.08
C THR A 676 -10.26 23.07 -14.12
N LYS A 677 -10.07 24.14 -14.92
CA LYS A 677 -8.77 24.80 -15.06
C LYS A 677 -8.41 25.79 -13.95
N ILE A 678 -9.36 26.22 -13.11
CA ILE A 678 -9.08 27.13 -11.99
C ILE A 678 -8.88 26.31 -10.72
N SER A 679 -7.67 26.36 -10.14
CA SER A 679 -7.39 25.74 -8.84
C SER A 679 -7.94 26.65 -7.74
N MET A 680 -9.05 26.23 -7.12
CA MET A 680 -9.76 26.98 -6.09
C MET A 680 -10.28 26.03 -5.01
N TRP A 681 -10.37 26.52 -3.78
CA TRP A 681 -11.11 25.91 -2.69
C TRP A 681 -12.10 26.91 -2.09
N LYS A 682 -13.34 26.49 -1.86
CA LYS A 682 -14.45 27.33 -1.36
C LYS A 682 -15.13 26.66 -0.18
N VAL A 683 -15.50 27.46 0.83
CA VAL A 683 -16.31 27.06 1.98
C VAL A 683 -17.39 28.11 2.24
N GLY A 684 -18.55 27.68 2.72
CA GLY A 684 -19.66 28.56 3.08
C GLY A 684 -20.57 28.94 1.90
N LYS A 685 -21.64 29.68 2.21
CA LYS A 685 -22.62 30.21 1.26
C LYS A 685 -22.67 31.73 1.44
N CYS A 686 -22.40 32.48 0.38
CA CYS A 686 -22.44 33.93 0.43
C CYS A 686 -23.89 34.41 0.39
N SER A 687 -24.33 35.18 1.39
CA SER A 687 -25.66 35.81 1.43
C SER A 687 -25.64 37.31 1.10
N ASN A 688 -24.47 37.98 1.14
CA ASN A 688 -24.34 39.45 0.98
C ASN A 688 -23.30 39.85 -0.09
N LEU A 689 -23.46 41.01 -0.72
CA LEU A 689 -22.66 41.53 -1.85
C LEU A 689 -21.25 42.08 -1.48
N GLY A 690 -20.82 42.02 -0.22
CA GLY A 690 -19.50 42.51 0.21
C GLY A 690 -18.50 41.38 0.47
N PHE A 691 -17.33 41.43 -0.18
CA PHE A 691 -16.20 40.54 0.06
C PHE A 691 -14.92 41.33 0.31
N PHE A 692 -14.10 40.89 1.25
CA PHE A 692 -12.76 41.42 1.46
C PHE A 692 -11.74 40.57 0.71
N SER A 693 -10.89 41.19 -0.11
CA SER A 693 -9.93 40.50 -0.95
C SER A 693 -8.49 40.75 -0.48
N ILE A 694 -7.75 39.67 -0.23
CA ILE A 694 -6.38 39.71 0.33
C ILE A 694 -5.41 38.90 -0.52
N LEU A 695 -4.24 39.47 -0.78
CA LEU A 695 -3.10 38.88 -1.47
C LEU A 695 -2.13 38.34 -0.42
N VAL A 696 -1.62 37.12 -0.59
CA VAL A 696 -0.62 36.54 0.32
C VAL A 696 0.55 35.93 -0.43
N ASP A 697 1.75 36.08 0.12
CA ASP A 697 2.97 35.47 -0.43
C ASP A 697 4.02 35.23 0.66
N ALA A 698 5.00 34.38 0.34
CA ALA A 698 6.13 34.09 1.22
C ALA A 698 7.49 34.21 0.52
N ALA A 699 8.50 34.60 1.28
CA ALA A 699 9.89 34.59 0.85
C ALA A 699 10.70 33.62 1.72
N TRP A 700 11.43 32.69 1.11
CA TRP A 700 12.30 31.72 1.81
C TRP A 700 13.69 31.62 1.15
N ASN A 701 14.75 31.53 1.96
CA ASN A 701 16.14 31.47 1.47
C ASN A 701 16.71 30.04 1.50
N ARG A 702 17.21 29.58 0.35
CA ARG A 702 17.78 28.22 0.19
C ARG A 702 19.29 28.11 0.46
N LYS A 703 20.04 29.22 0.56
CA LYS A 703 21.51 29.19 0.54
C LYS A 703 22.11 28.69 1.87
N LYS A 704 22.78 27.53 1.81
CA LYS A 704 23.46 26.83 2.93
C LYS A 704 24.81 27.43 3.39
N ASN A 705 25.31 28.53 2.81
CA ASN A 705 26.74 28.83 2.82
C ASN A 705 27.17 30.26 3.21
N SER A 706 26.46 30.97 4.09
CA SER A 706 26.98 32.25 4.59
C SER A 706 26.88 32.36 6.11
N LYS A 707 28.02 32.66 6.75
CA LYS A 707 28.20 33.03 8.16
C LYS A 707 27.47 34.34 8.57
N GLN A 708 26.37 34.70 7.91
CA GLN A 708 25.57 35.88 8.22
C GLN A 708 24.25 35.50 8.88
N LYS A 709 23.92 36.19 9.96
CA LYS A 709 22.66 36.16 10.71
C LYS A 709 21.49 36.67 9.83
N GLN A 710 21.07 35.92 8.82
CA GLN A 710 19.87 36.24 8.04
C GLN A 710 18.71 35.30 8.41
N TRP A 711 17.51 35.87 8.54
CA TRP A 711 16.27 35.13 8.79
C TRP A 711 15.88 34.30 7.56
N GLU A 712 15.42 33.07 7.78
CA GLU A 712 15.27 32.07 6.71
C GLU A 712 13.96 32.21 5.92
N ALA A 713 12.89 32.76 6.51
CA ALA A 713 11.65 33.12 5.82
C ALA A 713 10.89 34.32 6.40
N ALA A 714 10.06 34.93 5.55
CA ALA A 714 9.04 35.90 5.94
C ALA A 714 7.76 35.65 5.13
N VAL A 715 6.61 35.95 5.74
CA VAL A 715 5.30 35.91 5.09
C VAL A 715 4.73 37.33 5.04
N ALA A 716 3.94 37.62 4.02
CA ALA A 716 3.31 38.93 3.87
C ALA A 716 1.90 38.81 3.32
N TRP A 717 1.11 39.84 3.62
CA TRP A 717 -0.24 40.01 3.11
C TRP A 717 -0.45 41.48 2.71
N ALA A 718 -1.28 41.68 1.68
CA ALA A 718 -1.65 43.01 1.19
C ALA A 718 -3.09 43.00 0.68
N GLU A 719 -3.79 44.12 0.83
CA GLU A 719 -5.13 44.28 0.27
C GLU A 719 -5.12 44.37 -1.26
N ASP A 720 -6.16 43.81 -1.87
CA ASP A 720 -6.40 43.78 -3.31
C ASP A 720 -7.33 44.95 -3.73
N ASP A 721 -6.77 46.17 -3.70
CA ASP A 721 -7.26 47.44 -4.30
C ASP A 721 -8.77 47.76 -4.27
N ASN A 722 -9.48 47.53 -3.15
CA ASN A 722 -10.84 48.07 -2.97
C ASN A 722 -11.12 48.56 -1.53
N GLN A 723 -11.04 49.89 -1.37
CA GLN A 723 -11.56 50.76 -0.28
C GLN A 723 -10.75 50.95 1.03
N THR A 724 -10.33 52.21 1.24
CA THR A 724 -10.08 52.99 2.50
C THR A 724 -9.34 52.39 3.71
N ILE A 725 -9.00 51.11 3.78
CA ILE A 725 -8.32 50.50 4.94
C ILE A 725 -7.02 49.84 4.50
N SER A 726 -5.86 50.49 4.68
CA SER A 726 -4.56 49.89 4.30
C SER A 726 -4.20 48.70 5.22
N CYS A 727 -4.63 47.49 4.86
CA CYS A 727 -4.26 46.27 5.57
C CYS A 727 -3.11 45.55 4.83
N SER A 728 -1.90 46.08 4.98
CA SER A 728 -0.67 45.42 4.53
C SER A 728 0.26 45.17 5.70
N GLY A 729 0.88 44.00 5.74
CA GLY A 729 1.81 43.63 6.79
C GLY A 729 2.70 42.47 6.39
N ALA A 730 3.79 42.30 7.12
CA ALA A 730 4.69 41.16 6.94
C ALA A 730 5.26 40.72 8.28
N LYS A 731 5.60 39.43 8.38
CA LYS A 731 6.00 38.77 9.62
C LYS A 731 7.11 37.77 9.35
N ARG A 732 8.15 37.78 10.19
CA ARG A 732 9.25 36.82 10.13
C ARG A 732 8.84 35.50 10.75
N ILE A 733 9.21 34.40 10.10
CA ILE A 733 8.87 33.05 10.53
C ILE A 733 10.04 32.09 10.34
N PHE A 734 9.97 30.95 11.05
CA PHE A 734 10.82 29.81 10.77
C PHE A 734 10.05 28.83 9.88
N ALA A 735 10.64 28.42 8.76
CA ALA A 735 10.05 27.46 7.83
C ALA A 735 11.12 26.51 7.28
N GLN A 736 10.77 25.22 7.16
CA GLN A 736 11.64 24.16 6.67
C GLN A 736 11.86 24.24 5.16
N ASP A 737 10.84 24.70 4.42
CA ASP A 737 10.89 24.92 2.98
C ASP A 737 9.96 26.06 2.54
N ALA A 738 10.07 26.44 1.26
CA ALA A 738 9.22 27.48 0.68
C ALA A 738 7.73 27.13 0.75
N LEU A 739 7.35 25.86 0.54
CA LEU A 739 5.96 25.43 0.56
C LEU A 739 5.32 25.62 1.94
N GLN A 740 6.05 25.35 3.02
CA GLN A 740 5.60 25.60 4.37
C GLN A 740 5.42 27.11 4.62
N ALA A 741 6.34 27.94 4.13
CA ALA A 741 6.23 29.39 4.23
C ALA A 741 4.98 29.92 3.51
N GLU A 742 4.68 29.42 2.31
CA GLU A 742 3.43 29.74 1.58
C GLU A 742 2.18 29.39 2.39
N CYS A 743 2.17 28.21 3.03
CA CYS A 743 1.04 27.81 3.87
C CYS A 743 0.88 28.73 5.09
N TYR A 744 1.98 29.18 5.69
CA TYR A 744 1.94 30.18 6.76
C TYR A 744 1.42 31.55 6.28
N ALA A 745 1.77 31.97 5.07
CA ALA A 745 1.24 33.20 4.48
C ALA A 745 -0.28 33.13 4.32
N ILE A 746 -0.80 31.98 3.86
CA ILE A 746 -2.24 31.74 3.77
C ILE A 746 -2.88 31.77 5.17
N LEU A 747 -2.29 31.08 6.16
CA LEU A 747 -2.84 31.03 7.52
C LEU A 747 -2.89 32.42 8.17
N GLU A 748 -1.79 33.18 8.15
CA GLU A 748 -1.77 34.54 8.71
C GLU A 748 -2.70 35.49 7.93
N GLY A 749 -2.78 35.35 6.61
CA GLY A 749 -3.73 36.11 5.80
C GLY A 749 -5.19 35.86 6.18
N ILE A 750 -5.57 34.62 6.50
CA ILE A 750 -6.91 34.30 7.00
C ILE A 750 -7.15 34.94 8.36
N ARG A 751 -6.18 34.88 9.29
CA ARG A 751 -6.31 35.49 10.62
C ARG A 751 -6.54 36.99 10.54
N VAL A 752 -5.74 37.67 9.73
CA VAL A 752 -5.88 39.12 9.52
C VAL A 752 -7.22 39.44 8.87
N ALA A 753 -7.60 38.74 7.80
CA ALA A 753 -8.86 38.97 7.11
C ALA A 753 -10.09 38.67 7.99
N SER A 754 -10.00 37.66 8.87
CA SER A 754 -11.08 37.28 9.79
C SER A 754 -11.41 38.35 10.83
N GLY A 755 -10.45 39.22 11.15
CA GLY A 755 -10.66 40.40 11.99
C GLY A 755 -11.37 41.55 11.28
N LEU A 756 -11.41 41.54 9.94
CA LEU A 756 -11.95 42.63 9.12
C LEU A 756 -13.29 42.28 8.46
N ALA A 757 -13.47 41.04 8.00
CA ALA A 757 -14.67 40.61 7.29
C ALA A 757 -15.02 39.12 7.51
N ARG A 758 -16.31 38.80 7.36
CA ARG A 758 -16.82 37.41 7.38
C ARG A 758 -16.86 36.74 6.01
N ASN A 759 -16.76 37.52 4.93
CA ASN A 759 -16.69 37.04 3.54
C ASN A 759 -15.32 37.40 2.95
N VAL A 760 -14.46 36.40 2.72
CA VAL A 760 -13.05 36.62 2.35
C VAL A 760 -12.67 35.89 1.08
N ILE A 761 -11.96 36.60 0.19
CA ILE A 761 -11.29 36.05 -0.99
C ILE A 761 -9.77 36.18 -0.78
N LEU A 762 -9.08 35.05 -0.71
CA LEU A 762 -7.62 34.99 -0.56
C LEU A 762 -6.98 34.53 -1.87
N LYS A 763 -5.99 35.28 -2.35
CA LYS A 763 -5.26 35.02 -3.59
C LYS A 763 -3.80 34.64 -3.30
N THR A 764 -3.34 33.51 -3.84
CA THR A 764 -1.96 33.00 -3.74
C THR A 764 -1.49 32.48 -5.10
N ASP A 765 -0.19 32.53 -5.41
CA ASP A 765 0.36 31.91 -6.62
C ASP A 765 0.75 30.43 -6.42
N CYS A 766 0.74 29.94 -5.16
CA CYS A 766 1.14 28.59 -4.78
C CYS A 766 0.04 27.56 -5.04
N LYS A 767 0.03 27.01 -6.26
CA LYS A 767 -0.91 25.94 -6.68
C LYS A 767 -0.89 24.73 -5.74
N VAL A 768 0.29 24.31 -5.27
CA VAL A 768 0.45 23.12 -4.41
C VAL A 768 -0.24 23.31 -3.06
N ALA A 769 -0.19 24.52 -2.48
CA ALA A 769 -0.90 24.84 -1.26
C ALA A 769 -2.42 24.78 -1.47
N VAL A 770 -2.94 25.39 -2.54
CA VAL A 770 -4.38 25.36 -2.86
C VAL A 770 -4.89 23.93 -3.08
N GLU A 771 -4.13 23.09 -3.79
CA GLU A 771 -4.46 21.67 -3.99
C GLU A 771 -4.42 20.88 -2.68
N ALA A 772 -3.46 21.19 -1.79
CA ALA A 772 -3.36 20.58 -0.46
C ALA A 772 -4.53 20.99 0.45
N ILE A 773 -4.97 22.25 0.41
CA ILE A 773 -6.16 22.73 1.14
C ILE A 773 -7.41 22.01 0.63
N ARG A 774 -7.57 21.87 -0.69
CA ARG A 774 -8.68 21.15 -1.30
C ARG A 774 -8.73 19.68 -0.85
N ASN A 775 -7.58 19.00 -0.88
CA ASN A 775 -7.43 17.59 -0.54
C ASN A 775 -6.40 17.36 0.58
N GLU A 776 -6.82 17.61 1.83
CA GLU A 776 -5.98 17.45 3.03
C GLU A 776 -5.27 16.08 3.10
N ASN A 777 -5.96 15.03 2.67
CA ASN A 777 -5.43 13.66 2.66
C ASN A 777 -4.21 13.43 1.75
N GLN A 778 -3.94 14.35 0.82
CA GLN A 778 -2.80 14.33 -0.10
C GLN A 778 -1.76 15.40 0.24
N ALA A 779 -2.03 16.28 1.21
CA ALA A 779 -1.10 17.31 1.66
C ALA A 779 0.22 16.68 2.10
N HIS A 780 1.32 17.43 1.88
CA HIS A 780 2.63 16.97 2.34
C HIS A 780 2.65 16.87 3.88
N SER A 781 3.40 15.90 4.41
CA SER A 781 3.33 15.54 5.82
C SER A 781 3.75 16.65 6.77
N HIS A 782 4.69 17.51 6.36
CA HIS A 782 5.19 18.62 7.18
C HIS A 782 4.26 19.85 7.16
N ILE A 783 3.41 19.99 6.14
CA ILE A 783 2.41 21.08 6.06
C ILE A 783 1.00 20.65 6.49
N ALA A 784 0.72 19.35 6.60
CA ALA A 784 -0.62 18.82 6.83
C ALA A 784 -1.31 19.44 8.06
N THR A 785 -0.56 19.68 9.15
CA THR A 785 -1.09 20.33 10.35
C THR A 785 -1.48 21.80 10.08
N ILE A 786 -0.66 22.53 9.31
CA ILE A 786 -0.96 23.92 8.91
C ILE A 786 -2.22 23.95 8.03
N ILE A 787 -2.36 22.99 7.11
CA ILE A 787 -3.57 22.87 6.27
C ILE A 787 -4.83 22.62 7.11
N SER A 788 -4.74 21.79 8.16
CA SER A 788 -5.87 21.57 9.08
C SER A 788 -6.29 22.88 9.77
N ASP A 789 -5.32 23.66 10.26
CA ASP A 789 -5.60 24.95 10.90
C ASP A 789 -6.19 25.96 9.88
N ILE A 790 -5.66 26.04 8.66
CA ILE A 790 -6.20 26.86 7.57
C ILE A 790 -7.67 26.52 7.31
N ARG A 791 -7.99 25.22 7.17
CA ARG A 791 -9.36 24.79 6.89
C ARG A 791 -10.30 25.13 8.03
N LYS A 792 -9.84 24.98 9.26
CA LYS A 792 -10.62 25.30 10.46
C LYS A 792 -10.92 26.79 10.54
N GLU A 793 -9.92 27.65 10.42
CA GLU A 793 -10.10 29.09 10.47
C GLU A 793 -11.00 29.57 9.30
N ALA A 794 -10.82 28.99 8.11
CA ALA A 794 -11.70 29.26 6.97
C ALA A 794 -13.17 28.82 7.21
N THR A 795 -13.42 27.74 7.95
CA THR A 795 -14.80 27.31 8.29
C THR A 795 -15.48 28.19 9.33
N MET A 796 -14.74 29.07 10.04
CA MET A 796 -15.32 30.06 10.96
C MET A 796 -15.83 31.31 10.24
N LEU A 797 -15.56 31.44 8.94
CA LEU A 797 -16.06 32.51 8.08
C LEU A 797 -17.37 32.07 7.41
N ASP A 798 -18.25 33.02 7.11
CA ASP A 798 -19.54 32.76 6.43
C ASP A 798 -19.30 32.35 4.97
N PHE A 799 -18.26 32.93 4.36
CA PHE A 799 -17.81 32.61 3.02
C PHE A 799 -16.29 32.79 2.91
N PHE A 800 -15.59 31.76 2.43
CA PHE A 800 -14.16 31.80 2.17
C PHE A 800 -13.82 31.17 0.82
N VAL A 801 -12.96 31.84 0.07
CA VAL A 801 -12.41 31.34 -1.19
C VAL A 801 -10.89 31.52 -1.22
N CYS A 802 -10.16 30.42 -1.43
CA CYS A 802 -8.72 30.45 -1.72
C CYS A 802 -8.49 30.19 -3.20
N LEU A 803 -7.93 31.18 -3.91
CA LEU A 803 -7.75 31.19 -5.36
C LEU A 803 -6.28 31.16 -5.75
N LYS A 804 -5.94 30.24 -6.66
CA LYS A 804 -4.66 30.26 -7.36
C LYS A 804 -4.68 31.36 -8.42
N VAL A 805 -3.78 32.33 -8.33
CA VAL A 805 -3.59 33.41 -9.31
C VAL A 805 -2.22 33.32 -10.01
N SER A 806 -1.91 34.26 -10.91
CA SER A 806 -0.57 34.38 -11.48
C SER A 806 0.36 35.10 -10.50
N ARG A 807 1.68 34.87 -10.60
CA ARG A 807 2.66 35.54 -9.73
C ARG A 807 2.59 37.06 -9.82
N ASN A 808 2.23 37.59 -11.00
CA ASN A 808 2.07 39.04 -11.20
C ASN A 808 0.95 39.64 -10.36
N ALA A 809 -0.11 38.87 -10.06
CA ALA A 809 -1.24 39.34 -9.27
C ALA A 809 -0.92 39.48 -7.77
N VAL A 810 0.20 38.91 -7.30
CA VAL A 810 0.59 38.86 -5.88
C VAL A 810 1.87 39.67 -5.62
N ILE A 811 2.32 40.48 -6.58
CA ILE A 811 3.59 41.24 -6.50
C ILE A 811 3.67 42.12 -5.25
N LYS A 812 2.55 42.72 -4.82
CA LYS A 812 2.51 43.56 -3.60
C LYS A 812 2.95 42.78 -2.37
N ALA A 813 2.35 41.62 -2.12
CA ALA A 813 2.75 40.75 -1.00
C ALA A 813 4.16 40.14 -1.22
N HIS A 814 4.54 39.82 -2.46
CA HIS A 814 5.89 39.32 -2.78
C HIS A 814 6.99 40.28 -2.34
N ASN A 815 6.84 41.57 -2.67
CA ASN A 815 7.84 42.59 -2.37
C ASN A 815 7.96 42.81 -0.85
N LEU A 816 6.83 42.87 -0.14
CA LEU A 816 6.79 42.98 1.32
C LEU A 816 7.49 41.79 2.01
N ALA A 817 7.22 40.56 1.57
CA ALA A 817 7.87 39.37 2.11
C ALA A 817 9.40 39.39 1.86
N GLN A 818 9.84 39.85 0.69
CA GLN A 818 11.27 39.97 0.40
C GLN A 818 11.97 41.05 1.24
N GLN A 819 11.33 42.20 1.46
CA GLN A 819 11.86 43.29 2.28
C GLN A 819 12.03 42.84 3.72
N GLU A 820 10.98 42.24 4.31
CA GLU A 820 11.05 41.73 5.68
C GLU A 820 12.10 40.65 5.87
N ARG A 821 12.21 39.71 4.93
CA ARG A 821 13.23 38.65 5.00
C ARG A 821 14.65 39.21 4.97
N LYS A 822 14.91 40.25 4.17
CA LYS A 822 16.22 40.89 4.05
C LYS A 822 16.55 41.83 5.23
N GLY A 823 15.59 42.07 6.13
CA GLY A 823 15.73 43.06 7.19
C GLY A 823 15.76 44.50 6.66
N LEU A 824 15.13 44.73 5.51
CA LEU A 824 15.04 46.03 4.83
C LEU A 824 13.59 46.57 4.84
N GLY A 825 12.75 46.11 5.78
CA GLY A 825 11.37 46.52 5.95
C GLY A 825 11.23 47.58 7.06
N LEU A 826 10.50 48.63 6.70
CA LEU A 826 10.03 49.86 7.39
C LEU A 826 10.19 49.98 8.91
#